data_AF-A0A1I2K471-F1
#
_entry.id   AF-A0A1I2K471-F1
#
_cell.length_a   1.000
_cell.length_b   1.000
_cell.length_c   1.000
_cell.angle_alpha   90.00
_cell.angle_beta   90.00
_cell.angle_gamma   90.00
#
_symmetry.space_group_name_H-M   'P 1'
#
loop_
_entity.id
_entity.type
_entity.pdbx_description
1 polymer ?
#
loop_
_entity_poly.entity_id
_entity_poly.type
_entity_poly.pdbx_seq_one_letter_code
_entity_poly.pdbx_strand_id
1 'polypeptide(L)'
;MEIFIRRLFLSFLLCVICFSCSEEEGVQEVSEKATLSFSPILNDLLRNQQNKQEATELPACSDDTPSYVEIILLRGEEEVVGTSGDPFAIDLVSDENYTEYSPELELEPGTYTLDHFAVYNSEGGLIWLAPKGGAIGDLLQNTLPLDINLRSGVKKYVDVTVVCFDDRIVNEYGYLFFDLIPTEIFEFCFFANYCNEAGRHYTAAYSVDIWLGTDDSGTPLYTDVENAKSAEGEDPWADPLCFDLPNLQDYDDEEPYLYYEVTLKGWPDVYGEVSEIIIDGTLSRSNIQANFDGDDNVEYEHLFFGCGDDDEPLDSDQDGIPNSEDNCPNVPNPDQADEDENGVGDACESGSDDDGDGIPNDIDECPDTDPGVEVDEVGCESIRVPGRDVVVLNDINIFDNTALEDPDNVRFVQNLVNYTTTGVRNGGDVVWIDRGRHARCYSNGECTETGWATTESVIEDEGFTVESIFSTVGSLTSIPSDVKIVMLVMPTSQYTVDEINTLKQFAADGGRIIFVGEYDSFYANIEVENQFLANMGAVLFNSGGRVDCDYTILPSASNRDHPIMAGIEDLTIACASVIEPGDGDLALFYDTTNTLVLGGVAKIDTAPITELKQAARSKLRAKTTRISNQSSSTGY
;
A
#
# COMPACT_ATOMS: atom_id res chain seq x y z
N MET A 1 28.70 30.19 84.21
CA MET A 1 29.96 29.73 84.82
C MET A 1 29.90 28.21 84.79
N GLU A 2 30.08 27.61 83.62
CA GLU A 2 31.36 27.19 82.98
C GLU A 2 31.54 25.66 83.14
N ILE A 3 31.35 24.88 82.05
CA ILE A 3 32.34 24.14 81.22
C ILE A 3 32.63 22.70 81.73
N PHE A 4 32.40 21.66 80.88
CA PHE A 4 33.40 20.66 80.37
C PHE A 4 32.72 19.42 79.71
N ILE A 5 32.66 19.33 78.36
CA ILE A 5 33.47 18.50 77.40
C ILE A 5 33.09 16.99 77.37
N ARG A 6 32.44 16.44 76.32
CA ARG A 6 32.82 16.01 74.93
C ARG A 6 33.55 14.64 74.80
N ARG A 7 32.81 13.66 74.21
CA ARG A 7 33.15 12.60 73.21
C ARG A 7 34.42 11.72 73.37
N LEU A 8 34.29 10.40 73.17
CA LEU A 8 34.91 9.60 72.07
C LEU A 8 34.65 8.06 72.19
N PHE A 9 34.18 7.44 71.08
CA PHE A 9 34.60 6.15 70.43
C PHE A 9 34.48 4.79 71.18
N LEU A 10 34.29 3.60 70.58
CA LEU A 10 33.89 3.07 69.24
C LEU A 10 33.92 1.51 69.38
N SER A 11 33.12 0.80 68.57
CA SER A 11 33.40 -0.51 67.95
C SER A 11 32.90 -1.85 68.52
N PHE A 12 32.21 -2.56 67.60
CA PHE A 12 32.18 -4.01 67.29
C PHE A 12 31.44 -4.98 68.24
N LEU A 13 30.88 -6.13 67.82
CA LEU A 13 30.24 -6.73 66.63
C LEU A 13 30.01 -8.21 67.04
N LEU A 14 28.92 -8.82 66.57
CA LEU A 14 28.75 -10.26 66.25
C LEU A 14 28.16 -11.25 67.29
N CYS A 15 26.89 -11.62 67.01
CA CYS A 15 26.16 -12.89 67.08
C CYS A 15 26.66 -14.08 67.93
N VAL A 16 25.75 -14.72 68.69
CA VAL A 16 25.36 -16.15 68.60
C VAL A 16 23.96 -16.36 69.21
N ILE A 17 23.11 -17.09 68.49
CA ILE A 17 21.72 -17.51 68.76
C ILE A 17 21.72 -18.77 69.64
N CYS A 18 20.74 -18.94 70.55
CA CYS A 18 20.03 -20.22 70.79
C CYS A 18 18.80 -20.00 71.70
N PHE A 19 17.66 -20.47 71.18
CA PHE A 19 16.30 -20.46 71.74
C PHE A 19 16.11 -21.39 72.95
N SER A 20 15.20 -21.03 73.86
CA SER A 20 14.21 -21.96 74.43
C SER A 20 13.07 -21.20 75.13
N CYS A 21 11.83 -21.42 74.66
CA CYS A 21 10.57 -20.84 75.14
C CYS A 21 10.01 -21.59 76.37
N SER A 22 9.28 -20.87 77.23
CA SER A 22 8.07 -21.41 77.87
C SER A 22 7.11 -20.28 78.24
N GLU A 23 6.01 -20.23 77.48
CA GLU A 23 4.65 -19.77 77.80
C GLU A 23 4.45 -18.42 78.53
N GLU A 24 4.02 -17.41 77.77
CA GLU A 24 3.05 -16.43 78.26
C GLU A 24 2.01 -16.12 77.18
N GLU A 25 0.76 -16.17 77.64
CA GLU A 25 -0.45 -15.57 77.07
C GLU A 25 -0.86 -15.98 75.66
N GLY A 26 -1.94 -16.77 75.61
CA GLY A 26 -2.80 -16.88 74.44
C GLY A 26 -3.36 -15.51 74.10
N VAL A 27 -2.60 -14.75 73.31
CA VAL A 27 -3.15 -13.79 72.37
C VAL A 27 -3.91 -14.67 71.38
N GLN A 28 -5.23 -14.68 71.52
CA GLN A 28 -6.08 -15.03 70.40
C GLN A 28 -5.73 -13.99 69.34
N GLU A 29 -4.79 -14.31 68.43
CA GLU A 29 -4.62 -13.54 67.21
C GLU A 29 -5.98 -13.63 66.54
N VAL A 30 -6.78 -12.59 66.73
CA VAL A 30 -7.83 -12.26 65.80
C VAL A 30 -7.06 -11.90 64.54
N SER A 31 -6.65 -12.91 63.78
CA SER A 31 -6.42 -12.71 62.36
C SER A 31 -7.77 -12.24 61.87
N GLU A 32 -7.95 -10.92 61.77
CA GLU A 32 -9.10 -10.39 61.08
C GLU A 32 -8.88 -10.82 59.64
N LYS A 33 -9.47 -11.96 59.27
CA LYS A 33 -9.47 -12.46 57.91
C LYS A 33 -9.98 -11.37 56.98
N ALA A 34 -9.47 -11.37 55.77
CA ALA A 34 -9.98 -10.52 54.71
C ALA A 34 -11.12 -11.24 54.00
N THR A 35 -12.17 -10.53 53.62
CA THR A 35 -13.21 -11.07 52.73
C THR A 35 -12.94 -10.54 51.33
N LEU A 36 -12.93 -11.43 50.35
CA LEU A 36 -12.78 -11.10 48.94
C LEU A 36 -14.11 -11.30 48.22
N SER A 37 -14.43 -10.38 47.30
CA SER A 37 -15.58 -10.47 46.42
C SER A 37 -15.18 -10.01 45.02
N PHE A 38 -15.80 -10.59 44.00
CA PHE A 38 -15.52 -10.28 42.61
C PHE A 38 -16.74 -9.71 41.91
N SER A 39 -16.50 -8.85 40.94
CA SER A 39 -17.55 -8.29 40.07
C SER A 39 -17.09 -8.41 38.61
N PRO A 40 -17.80 -9.15 37.74
CA PRO A 40 -17.53 -9.11 36.31
C PRO A 40 -17.86 -7.73 35.72
N ILE A 41 -16.91 -7.17 34.96
CA ILE A 41 -17.13 -6.00 34.11
C ILE A 41 -17.03 -6.46 32.65
N LEU A 42 -18.17 -6.52 31.96
CA LEU A 42 -18.21 -6.80 30.53
C LEU A 42 -17.56 -5.63 29.77
N ASN A 43 -16.55 -5.93 28.96
CA ASN A 43 -15.92 -4.95 28.07
C ASN A 43 -16.31 -5.21 26.61
N ASP A 44 -16.73 -4.16 25.92
CA ASP A 44 -17.18 -4.18 24.52
C ASP A 44 -16.00 -3.82 23.60
N LEU A 45 -15.21 -4.83 23.24
CA LEU A 45 -13.97 -4.64 22.49
C LEU A 45 -14.04 -5.31 21.12
N LEU A 46 -14.88 -4.78 20.23
CA LEU A 46 -14.94 -5.16 18.81
C LEU A 46 -14.79 -3.93 17.89
N ARG A 47 -13.61 -3.30 17.89
CA ARG A 47 -13.25 -2.28 16.88
C ARG A 47 -11.93 -2.50 16.13
N ASN A 48 -11.12 -3.50 16.46
CA ASN A 48 -9.85 -3.74 15.76
C ASN A 48 -9.85 -5.08 15.00
N GLN A 49 -9.80 -4.97 13.66
CA GLN A 49 -10.03 -6.05 12.69
C GLN A 49 -8.88 -7.05 12.47
N GLN A 50 -7.77 -7.00 13.22
CA GLN A 50 -6.55 -7.68 12.76
C GLN A 50 -6.27 -9.10 13.26
N ASN A 51 -7.01 -9.69 14.20
CA ASN A 51 -6.62 -11.02 14.73
C ASN A 51 -7.81 -12.00 14.90
N LYS A 52 -8.30 -12.58 13.79
CA LYS A 52 -9.36 -13.62 13.81
C LYS A 52 -8.90 -15.00 14.29
N GLN A 53 -7.59 -15.26 14.47
CA GLN A 53 -7.08 -16.59 14.80
C GLN A 53 -7.07 -16.93 16.31
N GLU A 54 -7.28 -15.97 17.23
CA GLU A 54 -7.26 -16.22 18.69
C GLU A 54 -8.67 -16.28 19.36
N ALA A 55 -9.76 -16.06 18.62
CA ALA A 55 -11.11 -15.89 19.20
C ALA A 55 -11.90 -17.19 19.47
N THR A 56 -11.36 -18.36 19.10
CA THR A 56 -12.09 -19.65 19.15
C THR A 56 -12.39 -20.15 20.57
N GLU A 57 -11.79 -19.55 21.61
CA GLU A 57 -11.96 -19.94 23.02
C GLU A 57 -12.94 -19.04 23.81
N LEU A 58 -13.52 -18.00 23.20
CA LEU A 58 -14.48 -17.10 23.87
C LEU A 58 -15.94 -17.60 23.74
N PRO A 59 -16.78 -17.48 24.79
CA PRO A 59 -18.21 -17.74 24.67
C PRO A 59 -18.89 -16.68 23.79
N ALA A 60 -19.93 -17.06 23.06
CA ALA A 60 -20.79 -16.10 22.36
C ALA A 60 -21.51 -15.20 23.38
N CYS A 61 -21.66 -13.90 23.06
CA CYS A 61 -22.40 -12.99 23.93
C CYS A 61 -23.86 -13.43 24.03
N SER A 62 -24.31 -13.65 25.26
CA SER A 62 -25.68 -14.01 25.58
C SER A 62 -26.35 -12.89 26.37
N ASP A 63 -27.65 -12.71 26.15
CA ASP A 63 -28.52 -11.88 27.00
C ASP A 63 -28.97 -12.60 28.28
N ASP A 64 -28.50 -13.84 28.48
CA ASP A 64 -28.76 -14.58 29.71
C ASP A 64 -28.24 -13.84 30.93
N THR A 65 -29.01 -13.92 32.02
CA THR A 65 -28.62 -13.28 33.28
C THR A 65 -27.46 -14.04 33.93
N PRO A 66 -26.35 -13.34 34.27
CA PRO A 66 -25.26 -13.93 35.06
C PRO A 66 -25.78 -14.50 36.37
N SER A 67 -25.42 -15.74 36.67
CA SER A 67 -25.88 -16.46 37.87
C SER A 67 -24.75 -16.77 38.83
N TYR A 68 -23.60 -17.22 38.34
CA TYR A 68 -22.44 -17.54 39.18
C TYR A 68 -21.14 -17.35 38.41
N VAL A 69 -20.02 -17.27 39.13
CA VAL A 69 -18.68 -17.21 38.56
C VAL A 69 -17.85 -18.40 39.01
N GLU A 70 -16.95 -18.86 38.16
CA GLU A 70 -15.93 -19.83 38.50
C GLU A 70 -14.57 -19.16 38.60
N ILE A 71 -13.83 -19.48 39.66
CA ILE A 71 -12.51 -18.90 39.92
C ILE A 71 -11.45 -19.93 40.25
N ILE A 72 -10.20 -19.56 39.99
CA ILE A 72 -9.01 -20.21 40.57
C ILE A 72 -8.14 -19.12 41.18
N LEU A 73 -7.89 -19.22 42.50
CA LEU A 73 -6.97 -18.34 43.22
C LEU A 73 -5.73 -19.11 43.63
N LEU A 74 -4.57 -18.50 43.40
CA LEU A 74 -3.28 -18.99 43.84
C LEU A 74 -2.70 -18.13 44.96
N ARG A 75 -1.86 -18.74 45.79
CA ARG A 75 -0.94 -18.04 46.70
C ARG A 75 0.48 -18.48 46.38
N GLY A 76 1.20 -17.68 45.59
CA GLY A 76 2.43 -18.15 44.95
C GLY A 76 2.08 -19.13 43.82
N GLU A 77 2.55 -20.37 43.90
CA GLU A 77 2.25 -21.43 42.91
C GLU A 77 1.17 -22.43 43.39
N GLU A 78 0.64 -22.26 44.60
CA GLU A 78 -0.35 -23.17 45.19
C GLU A 78 -1.77 -22.69 44.91
N GLU A 79 -2.61 -23.55 44.32
CA GLU A 79 -4.06 -23.34 44.16
C GLU A 79 -4.75 -23.43 45.53
N VAL A 80 -5.29 -22.32 46.02
CA VAL A 80 -5.85 -22.19 47.37
C VAL A 80 -7.39 -22.11 47.38
N VAL A 81 -8.01 -21.70 46.27
CA VAL A 81 -9.46 -21.73 46.06
C VAL A 81 -9.73 -22.12 44.61
N GLY A 82 -10.44 -23.22 44.39
CA GLY A 82 -10.60 -23.83 43.07
C GLY A 82 -9.33 -24.53 42.58
N THR A 83 -9.46 -25.37 41.56
CA THR A 83 -8.32 -26.04 40.90
C THR A 83 -8.46 -26.00 39.39
N SER A 84 -7.36 -26.18 38.65
CA SER A 84 -7.39 -26.22 37.17
C SER A 84 -8.33 -27.29 36.57
N GLY A 85 -8.68 -28.34 37.33
CA GLY A 85 -9.64 -29.37 36.91
C GLY A 85 -11.04 -29.25 37.51
N ASP A 86 -11.21 -28.38 38.51
CA ASP A 86 -12.47 -28.15 39.24
C ASP A 86 -12.44 -26.72 39.81
N PRO A 87 -12.74 -25.69 38.97
CA PRO A 87 -12.81 -24.30 39.41
C PRO A 87 -13.88 -24.10 40.50
N PHE A 88 -13.66 -23.12 41.39
CA PHE A 88 -14.60 -22.88 42.48
C PHE A 88 -15.73 -21.95 42.04
N ALA A 89 -16.98 -22.45 42.10
CA ALA A 89 -18.17 -21.70 41.74
C ALA A 89 -18.72 -20.86 42.90
N ILE A 90 -19.08 -19.60 42.63
CA ILE A 90 -19.65 -18.67 43.60
C ILE A 90 -20.84 -17.95 42.97
N ASP A 91 -21.99 -18.02 43.61
CA ASP A 91 -23.21 -17.34 43.15
C ASP A 91 -23.03 -15.83 43.11
N LEU A 92 -23.68 -15.17 42.15
CA LEU A 92 -23.78 -13.72 42.08
C LEU A 92 -25.04 -13.24 42.82
N VAL A 93 -24.94 -12.10 43.50
CA VAL A 93 -26.11 -11.44 44.08
C VAL A 93 -27.05 -11.02 42.95
N SER A 94 -28.31 -11.45 43.06
CA SER A 94 -29.39 -11.07 42.15
C SER A 94 -29.37 -9.56 41.87
N ASP A 95 -29.33 -9.19 40.60
CA ASP A 95 -29.41 -7.83 40.08
C ASP A 95 -28.20 -6.91 40.35
N GLU A 96 -27.11 -7.41 40.95
CA GLU A 96 -25.99 -6.54 41.37
C GLU A 96 -24.59 -6.93 40.81
N ASN A 97 -24.48 -8.02 40.02
CA ASN A 97 -23.24 -8.44 39.34
C ASN A 97 -21.98 -8.45 40.24
N TYR A 98 -22.12 -8.90 41.49
CA TYR A 98 -20.98 -9.23 42.36
C TYR A 98 -21.25 -10.52 43.14
N THR A 99 -20.19 -11.22 43.54
CA THR A 99 -20.28 -12.51 44.24
C THR A 99 -20.95 -12.41 45.60
N GLU A 100 -21.81 -13.37 45.93
CA GLU A 100 -22.31 -13.59 47.28
C GLU A 100 -21.16 -13.89 48.26
N TYR A 101 -21.47 -13.76 49.56
CA TYR A 101 -20.51 -14.13 50.59
C TYR A 101 -20.22 -15.63 50.54
N SER A 102 -18.94 -15.97 50.33
CA SER A 102 -18.42 -17.33 50.43
C SER A 102 -17.42 -17.43 51.60
N PRO A 103 -17.59 -18.40 52.54
CA PRO A 103 -16.60 -18.70 53.57
C PRO A 103 -15.21 -19.06 53.03
N GLU A 104 -15.14 -19.64 51.83
CA GLU A 104 -13.91 -20.01 51.12
C GLU A 104 -13.11 -18.77 50.68
N LEU A 105 -13.78 -17.62 50.52
CA LEU A 105 -13.16 -16.32 50.27
C LEU A 105 -12.86 -15.51 51.55
N GLU A 106 -12.97 -16.12 52.72
CA GLU A 106 -12.50 -15.56 53.99
C GLU A 106 -11.03 -15.95 54.24
N LEU A 107 -10.14 -15.21 53.58
CA LEU A 107 -8.73 -15.54 53.40
C LEU A 107 -7.83 -14.83 54.42
N GLU A 108 -6.69 -15.47 54.73
CA GLU A 108 -5.65 -14.84 55.53
C GLU A 108 -5.01 -13.67 54.77
N PRO A 109 -4.57 -12.60 55.45
CA PRO A 109 -3.85 -11.50 54.81
C PRO A 109 -2.64 -11.99 54.00
N GLY A 110 -2.48 -11.47 52.79
CA GLY A 110 -1.45 -11.94 51.85
C GLY A 110 -1.68 -11.47 50.42
N THR A 111 -0.78 -11.86 49.54
CA THR A 111 -0.89 -11.66 48.09
C THR A 111 -1.42 -12.94 47.45
N TYR A 112 -2.47 -12.80 46.67
CA TYR A 112 -3.10 -13.86 45.91
C TYR A 112 -3.11 -13.50 44.43
N THR A 113 -3.17 -14.49 43.56
CA THR A 113 -3.24 -14.29 42.11
C THR A 113 -4.49 -14.98 41.60
N LEU A 114 -5.39 -14.24 40.96
CA LEU A 114 -6.53 -14.80 40.25
C LEU A 114 -6.06 -15.27 38.89
N ASP A 115 -6.13 -16.58 38.64
CA ASP A 115 -5.66 -17.18 37.39
C ASP A 115 -6.77 -17.58 36.44
N HIS A 116 -7.97 -17.85 36.96
CA HIS A 116 -9.14 -18.15 36.14
C HIS A 116 -10.34 -17.38 36.66
N PHE A 117 -11.15 -16.87 35.73
CA PHE A 117 -12.40 -16.20 36.02
C PHE A 117 -13.36 -16.35 34.83
N ALA A 118 -14.47 -17.05 35.04
CA ALA A 118 -15.49 -17.32 34.05
C ALA A 118 -16.89 -17.07 34.64
N VAL A 119 -17.85 -16.64 33.82
CA VAL A 119 -19.20 -16.26 34.26
C VAL A 119 -20.22 -17.14 33.55
N TYR A 120 -21.17 -17.69 34.31
CA TYR A 120 -22.16 -18.65 33.84
C TYR A 120 -23.58 -18.20 34.14
N ASN A 121 -24.52 -18.65 33.31
CA ASN A 121 -25.95 -18.55 33.55
C ASN A 121 -26.43 -19.67 34.51
N SER A 122 -27.70 -19.62 34.94
CA SER A 122 -28.27 -20.61 35.87
C SER A 122 -28.41 -22.03 35.31
N GLU A 123 -28.26 -22.20 33.99
CA GLU A 123 -28.32 -23.50 33.31
C GLU A 123 -26.93 -24.14 33.13
N GLY A 124 -25.86 -23.45 33.56
CA GLY A 124 -24.48 -23.88 33.41
C GLY A 124 -23.86 -23.51 32.04
N GLY A 125 -24.51 -22.63 31.28
CA GLY A 125 -23.94 -22.07 30.05
C GLY A 125 -22.92 -20.99 30.37
N LEU A 126 -21.72 -21.10 29.79
CA LEU A 126 -20.67 -20.08 29.88
C LEU A 126 -21.10 -18.86 29.05
N ILE A 127 -21.14 -17.68 29.66
CA ILE A 127 -21.60 -16.45 29.00
C ILE A 127 -20.50 -15.39 28.86
N TRP A 128 -19.57 -15.27 29.83
CA TRP A 128 -18.41 -14.37 29.72
C TRP A 128 -17.14 -15.03 30.25
N LEU A 129 -15.98 -14.69 29.68
CA LEU A 129 -14.68 -15.23 30.06
C LEU A 129 -13.65 -14.11 30.24
N ALA A 130 -12.84 -14.16 31.30
CA ALA A 130 -11.71 -13.25 31.46
C ALA A 130 -10.50 -13.76 30.64
N PRO A 131 -9.87 -12.92 29.79
CA PRO A 131 -8.78 -13.36 28.94
C PRO A 131 -7.45 -13.46 29.70
N LYS A 132 -6.62 -14.44 29.31
CA LYS A 132 -5.25 -14.66 29.80
C LYS A 132 -4.24 -14.14 28.77
N GLY A 133 -3.74 -12.91 28.89
CA GLY A 133 -2.73 -12.35 27.97
C GLY A 133 -3.06 -12.49 26.46
N GLY A 134 -2.03 -12.48 25.60
CA GLY A 134 -2.18 -12.62 24.13
C GLY A 134 -2.65 -11.35 23.42
N ALA A 135 -2.94 -11.43 22.12
CA ALA A 135 -3.28 -10.25 21.32
C ALA A 135 -4.59 -9.57 21.79
N ILE A 136 -5.52 -10.36 22.36
CA ILE A 136 -6.75 -9.85 22.97
C ILE A 136 -6.46 -9.25 24.36
N GLY A 137 -5.57 -9.89 25.14
CA GLY A 137 -5.22 -9.41 26.46
C GLY A 137 -4.42 -8.11 26.47
N ASP A 138 -3.59 -7.88 25.46
CA ASP A 138 -2.82 -6.63 25.29
C ASP A 138 -3.71 -5.41 25.03
N LEU A 139 -4.95 -5.62 24.58
CA LEU A 139 -5.94 -4.57 24.33
C LEU A 139 -6.80 -4.24 25.55
N LEU A 140 -6.71 -5.02 26.63
CA LEU A 140 -7.58 -4.92 27.81
C LEU A 140 -6.80 -4.47 29.05
N GLN A 141 -7.44 -3.67 29.90
CA GLN A 141 -6.89 -3.35 31.22
C GLN A 141 -7.24 -4.48 32.22
N ASN A 142 -6.27 -4.89 33.03
CA ASN A 142 -6.41 -5.89 34.11
C ASN A 142 -6.80 -7.31 33.65
N THR A 143 -6.01 -7.88 32.74
CA THR A 143 -6.15 -9.27 32.29
C THR A 143 -5.63 -10.26 33.32
N LEU A 144 -5.99 -11.54 33.14
CA LEU A 144 -5.44 -12.61 33.97
C LEU A 144 -4.01 -12.94 33.53
N PRO A 145 -3.12 -13.32 34.46
CA PRO A 145 -3.37 -13.45 35.91
C PRO A 145 -3.39 -12.09 36.66
N LEU A 146 -4.29 -11.93 37.64
CA LEU A 146 -4.49 -10.68 38.39
C LEU A 146 -4.01 -10.77 39.85
N ASP A 147 -3.08 -9.90 40.24
CA ASP A 147 -2.56 -9.86 41.61
C ASP A 147 -3.43 -9.07 42.60
N ILE A 148 -3.82 -9.74 43.69
CA ILE A 148 -4.73 -9.26 44.72
C ILE A 148 -4.02 -9.25 46.08
N ASN A 149 -3.69 -8.05 46.54
CA ASN A 149 -3.19 -7.85 47.90
C ASN A 149 -4.33 -7.68 48.91
N LEU A 150 -4.39 -8.55 49.93
CA LEU A 150 -5.34 -8.54 51.03
C LEU A 150 -4.67 -8.12 52.34
N ARG A 151 -5.33 -7.23 53.09
CA ARG A 151 -4.90 -6.79 54.43
C ARG A 151 -5.92 -7.24 55.46
N SER A 152 -5.49 -7.37 56.71
CA SER A 152 -6.35 -7.79 57.82
C SER A 152 -7.60 -6.90 57.94
N GLY A 153 -8.76 -7.54 58.10
CA GLY A 153 -10.06 -6.88 58.33
C GLY A 153 -10.64 -6.15 57.11
N VAL A 154 -10.03 -6.28 55.92
CA VAL A 154 -10.50 -5.63 54.70
C VAL A 154 -11.55 -6.48 53.99
N LYS A 155 -12.64 -5.83 53.57
CA LYS A 155 -13.55 -6.36 52.54
C LYS A 155 -13.12 -5.78 51.20
N LYS A 156 -12.50 -6.60 50.36
CA LYS A 156 -11.97 -6.17 49.06
C LYS A 156 -12.92 -6.61 47.95
N TYR A 157 -13.28 -5.67 47.11
CA TYR A 157 -14.00 -5.91 45.86
C TYR A 157 -12.99 -5.81 44.72
N VAL A 158 -13.02 -6.78 43.83
CA VAL A 158 -12.14 -6.84 42.66
C VAL A 158 -13.02 -6.92 41.42
N ASP A 159 -12.93 -5.86 40.63
CA ASP A 159 -13.55 -5.82 39.32
C ASP A 159 -12.68 -6.61 38.34
N VAL A 160 -13.29 -7.58 37.65
CA VAL A 160 -12.61 -8.46 36.69
C VAL A 160 -13.18 -8.20 35.31
N THR A 161 -12.33 -7.75 34.39
CA THR A 161 -12.70 -7.53 33.00
C THR A 161 -12.99 -8.88 32.34
N VAL A 162 -14.21 -9.04 31.81
CA VAL A 162 -14.64 -10.23 31.07
C VAL A 162 -15.09 -9.83 29.67
N VAL A 163 -14.95 -10.76 28.72
CA VAL A 163 -15.35 -10.58 27.33
C VAL A 163 -16.19 -11.75 26.85
N CYS A 164 -16.99 -11.50 25.83
CA CYS A 164 -17.67 -12.50 25.02
C CYS A 164 -17.58 -12.08 23.55
N PHE A 165 -17.85 -13.01 22.64
CA PHE A 165 -17.90 -12.74 21.23
C PHE A 165 -19.31 -12.30 20.81
N ASP A 166 -19.50 -11.01 20.50
CA ASP A 166 -20.83 -10.49 20.12
C ASP A 166 -21.08 -10.66 18.61
N ASP A 167 -22.00 -11.57 18.26
CA ASP A 167 -22.47 -11.78 16.88
C ASP A 167 -23.54 -10.77 16.46
N ARG A 168 -24.01 -9.90 17.36
CA ARG A 168 -25.05 -8.90 17.07
C ARG A 168 -24.47 -7.65 16.48
N ILE A 169 -23.22 -7.28 16.79
CA ILE A 169 -22.51 -6.20 16.07
C ILE A 169 -22.30 -6.59 14.60
N VAL A 170 -22.13 -7.88 14.34
CA VAL A 170 -22.13 -8.47 13.00
C VAL A 170 -23.48 -8.32 12.29
N ASN A 171 -24.61 -8.43 13.02
CA ASN A 171 -25.96 -8.35 12.47
C ASN A 171 -26.53 -6.91 12.40
N GLU A 172 -26.11 -6.00 13.29
CA GLU A 172 -26.63 -4.62 13.40
C GLU A 172 -25.75 -3.59 12.70
N TYR A 173 -24.42 -3.82 12.63
CA TYR A 173 -23.47 -2.96 11.91
C TYR A 173 -22.92 -3.61 10.63
N GLY A 174 -23.35 -4.82 10.32
CA GLY A 174 -22.90 -5.58 9.17
C GLY A 174 -21.46 -6.04 9.34
N TYR A 175 -21.23 -7.33 9.13
CA TYR A 175 -20.04 -7.64 8.36
C TYR A 175 -20.12 -6.86 7.05
N LEU A 176 -19.18 -5.93 6.84
CA LEU A 176 -18.47 -5.98 5.57
C LEU A 176 -17.98 -7.44 5.46
N PHE A 177 -18.56 -8.17 4.51
CA PHE A 177 -18.18 -9.51 4.02
C PHE A 177 -18.76 -10.74 4.77
N PHE A 178 -19.67 -11.57 4.26
CA PHE A 178 -20.33 -11.73 2.95
C PHE A 178 -21.68 -12.40 3.21
N ASP A 179 -22.70 -12.13 2.39
CA ASP A 179 -23.73 -13.15 2.16
C ASP A 179 -22.98 -14.39 1.66
N LEU A 180 -23.03 -15.52 2.38
CA LEU A 180 -22.80 -16.80 1.72
C LEU A 180 -24.00 -17.01 0.81
N ILE A 181 -23.96 -16.36 -0.35
CA ILE A 181 -24.69 -16.79 -1.52
C ILE A 181 -24.04 -18.13 -1.85
N PRO A 182 -24.73 -19.28 -1.67
CA PRO A 182 -24.17 -20.54 -2.11
C PRO A 182 -24.06 -20.46 -3.63
N THR A 183 -22.86 -20.18 -4.11
CA THR A 183 -22.52 -20.24 -5.53
C THR A 183 -22.43 -21.72 -5.89
N GLU A 184 -23.28 -22.14 -6.83
CA GLU A 184 -23.16 -23.46 -7.43
C GLU A 184 -21.76 -23.61 -8.06
N ILE A 185 -21.18 -24.80 -8.04
CA ILE A 185 -19.86 -25.06 -8.64
C ILE A 185 -20.04 -25.97 -9.86
N PHE A 186 -19.24 -25.72 -10.90
CA PHE A 186 -19.14 -26.56 -12.08
C PHE A 186 -17.84 -27.34 -12.04
N GLU A 187 -17.89 -28.65 -12.30
CA GLU A 187 -16.68 -29.43 -12.52
C GLU A 187 -16.20 -29.22 -13.97
N PHE A 188 -14.93 -28.85 -14.16
CA PHE A 188 -14.33 -28.66 -15.48
C PHE A 188 -12.95 -29.30 -15.53
N CYS A 189 -12.68 -30.08 -16.59
CA CYS A 189 -11.46 -30.87 -16.71
C CYS A 189 -10.60 -30.44 -17.89
N PHE A 190 -9.28 -30.49 -17.72
CA PHE A 190 -8.30 -30.36 -18.79
C PHE A 190 -7.63 -31.69 -19.06
N PHE A 191 -7.24 -31.93 -20.31
CA PHE A 191 -6.34 -33.00 -20.69
C PHE A 191 -5.40 -32.50 -21.78
N ALA A 192 -4.10 -32.78 -21.65
CA ALA A 192 -3.11 -32.26 -22.59
C ALA A 192 -2.23 -33.35 -23.21
N ASN A 193 -1.89 -33.14 -24.47
CA ASN A 193 -0.83 -33.85 -25.18
C ASN A 193 0.33 -32.92 -25.51
N TYR A 194 1.51 -33.49 -25.70
CA TYR A 194 2.72 -32.78 -26.11
C TYR A 194 3.31 -33.40 -27.37
N CYS A 195 3.62 -32.56 -28.36
CA CYS A 195 4.40 -32.93 -29.53
C CYS A 195 5.79 -32.33 -29.41
N ASN A 196 6.82 -33.17 -29.47
CA ASN A 196 8.17 -32.65 -29.55
C ASN A 196 8.49 -32.11 -30.95
N GLU A 197 9.59 -31.37 -31.07
CA GLU A 197 10.06 -30.77 -32.34
C GLU A 197 10.25 -31.79 -33.48
N ALA A 198 10.41 -33.08 -33.15
CA ALA A 198 10.49 -34.16 -34.13
C ALA A 198 9.11 -34.70 -34.58
N GLY A 199 8.01 -34.06 -34.17
CA GLY A 199 6.63 -34.45 -34.48
C GLY A 199 6.14 -35.69 -33.73
N ARG A 200 6.72 -36.03 -32.58
CA ARG A 200 6.32 -37.21 -31.79
C ARG A 200 5.37 -36.82 -30.67
N HIS A 201 4.24 -37.53 -30.60
CA HIS A 201 3.15 -37.27 -29.67
C HIS A 201 3.30 -38.06 -28.36
N TYR A 202 3.00 -37.40 -27.26
CA TYR A 202 3.01 -37.93 -25.90
C TYR A 202 1.79 -37.43 -25.11
N THR A 203 1.34 -38.17 -24.11
CA THR A 203 0.52 -37.58 -23.03
C THR A 203 1.39 -36.61 -22.24
N ALA A 204 0.85 -35.45 -21.88
CA ALA A 204 1.62 -34.40 -21.22
C ALA A 204 1.59 -34.51 -19.70
N ALA A 205 2.71 -34.16 -19.08
CA ALA A 205 2.76 -33.66 -17.71
C ALA A 205 2.51 -32.15 -17.75
N TYR A 206 1.58 -31.64 -16.96
CA TYR A 206 1.25 -30.21 -16.96
C TYR A 206 0.75 -29.75 -15.59
N SER A 207 0.85 -28.44 -15.33
CA SER A 207 0.11 -27.76 -14.26
C SER A 207 -0.99 -26.88 -14.83
N VAL A 208 -1.98 -26.54 -14.01
CA VAL A 208 -3.00 -25.56 -14.35
C VAL A 208 -3.10 -24.53 -13.23
N ASP A 209 -3.16 -23.27 -13.64
CA ASP A 209 -3.46 -22.10 -12.83
C ASP A 209 -4.78 -21.50 -13.31
N ILE A 210 -5.64 -21.04 -12.40
CA ILE A 210 -6.95 -20.48 -12.72
C ILE A 210 -7.21 -19.26 -11.86
N TRP A 211 -7.63 -18.17 -12.47
CA TRP A 211 -7.98 -16.91 -11.82
C TRP A 211 -9.43 -16.52 -12.11
N LEU A 212 -10.03 -15.82 -11.15
CA LEU A 212 -11.27 -15.08 -11.33
C LEU A 212 -10.95 -13.73 -11.97
N GLY A 213 -11.39 -13.55 -13.22
CA GLY A 213 -11.02 -12.43 -14.08
C GLY A 213 -10.87 -12.88 -15.53
N THR A 214 -10.35 -12.00 -16.39
CA THR A 214 -10.04 -12.29 -17.80
C THR A 214 -8.54 -12.39 -18.09
N ASP A 215 -7.71 -12.28 -17.05
CA ASP A 215 -6.24 -12.35 -17.07
C ASP A 215 -5.69 -12.84 -15.70
N ASP A 216 -4.37 -12.95 -15.60
CA ASP A 216 -3.61 -13.42 -14.43
C ASP A 216 -3.54 -12.39 -13.27
N SER A 217 -4.01 -11.16 -13.49
CA SER A 217 -4.13 -10.13 -12.45
C SER A 217 -5.36 -10.33 -11.54
N GLY A 218 -6.24 -11.26 -11.93
CA GLY A 218 -7.45 -11.64 -11.20
C GLY A 218 -7.19 -12.32 -9.85
N THR A 219 -8.27 -12.75 -9.19
CA THR A 219 -8.14 -13.48 -7.91
C THR A 219 -7.80 -14.96 -8.18
N PRO A 220 -6.63 -15.49 -7.76
CA PRO A 220 -6.26 -16.87 -8.02
C PRO A 220 -7.20 -17.84 -7.29
N LEU A 221 -7.76 -18.79 -8.02
CA LEU A 221 -8.60 -19.87 -7.51
C LEU A 221 -7.80 -21.16 -7.33
N TYR A 222 -6.95 -21.48 -8.30
CA TYR A 222 -6.04 -22.62 -8.30
C TYR A 222 -4.68 -22.18 -8.81
N THR A 223 -3.61 -22.71 -8.23
CA THR A 223 -2.24 -22.33 -8.61
C THR A 223 -1.35 -23.57 -8.63
N ASP A 224 -0.61 -23.74 -9.72
CA ASP A 224 0.37 -24.80 -9.97
C ASP A 224 -0.16 -26.21 -9.63
N VAL A 225 -1.42 -26.49 -10.00
CA VAL A 225 -2.01 -27.81 -9.72
C VAL A 225 -1.59 -28.77 -10.82
N GLU A 226 -0.79 -29.78 -10.48
CA GLU A 226 -0.27 -30.74 -11.44
C GLU A 226 -1.18 -31.97 -11.64
N ASN A 227 -1.20 -32.47 -12.87
CA ASN A 227 -1.88 -33.71 -13.18
C ASN A 227 -1.11 -34.95 -12.69
N ALA A 228 -1.86 -36.00 -12.33
CA ALA A 228 -1.29 -37.29 -11.99
C ALA A 228 -0.75 -37.98 -13.26
N LYS A 229 0.44 -38.55 -13.15
CA LYS A 229 1.18 -39.13 -14.28
C LYS A 229 2.02 -40.32 -13.84
N SER A 230 2.22 -41.29 -14.71
CA SER A 230 3.12 -42.41 -14.46
C SER A 230 3.83 -42.89 -15.71
N ALA A 231 5.14 -43.06 -15.60
CA ALA A 231 6.00 -43.69 -16.60
C ALA A 231 6.29 -45.16 -16.26
N GLU A 232 5.71 -45.70 -15.18
CA GLU A 232 5.88 -47.10 -14.77
C GLU A 232 4.91 -48.01 -15.54
N GLY A 233 5.41 -48.77 -16.52
CA GLY A 233 4.60 -49.70 -17.30
C GLY A 233 5.14 -49.97 -18.70
N GLU A 234 4.32 -50.57 -19.57
CA GLU A 234 4.63 -50.68 -21.00
C GLU A 234 4.36 -49.37 -21.75
N ASP A 235 3.38 -48.57 -21.30
CA ASP A 235 2.99 -47.29 -21.90
C ASP A 235 2.84 -46.20 -20.81
N PRO A 236 3.43 -45.01 -20.99
CA PRO A 236 3.22 -43.88 -20.08
C PRO A 236 1.79 -43.34 -20.21
N TRP A 237 1.23 -42.89 -19.10
CA TRP A 237 -0.12 -42.33 -19.04
C TRP A 237 -0.21 -41.14 -18.10
N ALA A 238 -1.17 -40.26 -18.38
CA ALA A 238 -1.45 -39.08 -17.59
C ALA A 238 -2.97 -38.97 -17.39
N ASP A 239 -3.40 -38.54 -16.21
CA ASP A 239 -4.82 -38.32 -15.92
C ASP A 239 -5.25 -36.91 -16.36
N PRO A 240 -6.52 -36.72 -16.74
CA PRO A 240 -7.15 -35.41 -16.81
C PRO A 240 -7.14 -34.73 -15.42
N LEU A 241 -7.06 -33.40 -15.42
CA LEU A 241 -7.08 -32.60 -14.20
C LEU A 241 -8.37 -31.77 -14.12
N CYS A 242 -9.15 -31.97 -13.06
CA CYS A 242 -10.49 -31.40 -12.90
C CYS A 242 -10.56 -30.40 -11.74
N PHE A 243 -11.39 -29.37 -11.90
CA PHE A 243 -11.54 -28.23 -11.00
C PHE A 243 -13.00 -27.93 -10.69
N ASP A 244 -13.27 -27.52 -9.44
CA ASP A 244 -14.58 -27.04 -8.99
C ASP A 244 -14.65 -25.51 -9.19
N LEU A 245 -15.19 -25.06 -10.33
CA LEU A 245 -15.23 -23.67 -10.75
C LEU A 245 -16.51 -22.96 -10.26
N PRO A 246 -16.45 -21.69 -9.83
CA PRO A 246 -17.63 -20.97 -9.34
C PRO A 246 -18.61 -20.62 -10.47
N ASN A 247 -19.90 -20.88 -10.28
CA ASN A 247 -21.00 -20.42 -11.15
C ASN A 247 -21.49 -19.02 -10.71
N LEU A 248 -20.76 -17.98 -11.10
CA LEU A 248 -21.12 -16.60 -10.75
C LEU A 248 -22.28 -16.10 -11.62
N GLN A 249 -23.46 -15.95 -11.00
CA GLN A 249 -24.68 -15.50 -11.69
C GLN A 249 -24.67 -14.01 -12.10
N ASP A 250 -23.67 -13.25 -11.63
CA ASP A 250 -23.53 -11.82 -11.91
C ASP A 250 -23.02 -11.52 -13.33
N TYR A 251 -22.42 -12.50 -14.00
CA TYR A 251 -21.91 -12.41 -15.38
C TYR A 251 -22.91 -13.01 -16.36
N ASP A 252 -23.02 -12.50 -17.59
CA ASP A 252 -23.87 -13.12 -18.62
C ASP A 252 -23.32 -14.50 -19.08
N ASP A 253 -24.16 -15.36 -19.69
CA ASP A 253 -23.76 -16.75 -20.02
C ASP A 253 -22.56 -16.81 -20.99
N GLU A 254 -22.46 -15.84 -21.91
CA GLU A 254 -21.39 -15.73 -22.92
C GLU A 254 -20.22 -14.84 -22.46
N GLU A 255 -20.31 -14.22 -21.29
CA GLU A 255 -19.28 -13.32 -20.77
C GLU A 255 -18.16 -14.11 -20.07
N PRO A 256 -16.89 -13.96 -20.49
CA PRO A 256 -15.77 -14.62 -19.83
C PRO A 256 -15.52 -13.99 -18.44
N TYR A 257 -15.34 -14.85 -17.43
CA TYR A 257 -15.11 -14.40 -16.05
C TYR A 257 -14.03 -15.23 -15.32
N LEU A 258 -13.48 -16.24 -15.99
CA LEU A 258 -12.35 -17.03 -15.53
C LEU A 258 -11.26 -17.00 -16.59
N TYR A 259 -10.01 -16.93 -16.14
CA TYR A 259 -8.81 -17.06 -16.95
C TYR A 259 -8.02 -18.27 -16.46
N TYR A 260 -7.44 -19.04 -17.36
CA TYR A 260 -6.61 -20.18 -17.02
C TYR A 260 -5.29 -20.15 -17.78
N GLU A 261 -4.27 -20.75 -17.18
CA GLU A 261 -3.00 -21.06 -17.82
C GLU A 261 -2.70 -22.54 -17.60
N VAL A 262 -2.36 -23.25 -18.66
CA VAL A 262 -1.90 -24.64 -18.60
C VAL A 262 -0.43 -24.66 -19.01
N THR A 263 0.44 -25.07 -18.09
CA THR A 263 1.89 -25.02 -18.28
C THR A 263 2.44 -26.43 -18.47
N LEU A 264 3.12 -26.67 -19.59
CA LEU A 264 3.80 -27.93 -19.84
C LEU A 264 4.94 -28.14 -18.83
N LYS A 265 4.95 -29.30 -18.17
CA LYS A 265 6.03 -29.71 -17.27
C LYS A 265 6.94 -30.73 -17.96
N GLY A 266 8.22 -30.67 -17.60
CA GLY A 266 9.21 -31.69 -17.97
C GLY A 266 8.79 -33.08 -17.48
N TRP A 267 9.00 -34.09 -18.30
CA TRP A 267 8.79 -35.48 -17.94
C TRP A 267 10.00 -36.32 -18.37
N PRO A 268 11.04 -36.37 -17.52
CA PRO A 268 12.35 -36.93 -17.88
C PRO A 268 12.29 -38.36 -18.46
N ASP A 269 11.39 -39.19 -17.94
CA ASP A 269 11.26 -40.60 -18.33
C ASP A 269 10.48 -40.82 -19.63
N VAL A 270 9.80 -39.80 -20.16
CA VAL A 270 8.93 -39.91 -21.34
C VAL A 270 9.45 -39.07 -22.50
N TYR A 271 9.63 -37.77 -22.29
CA TYR A 271 10.08 -36.82 -23.33
C TYR A 271 11.21 -35.89 -22.87
N GLY A 272 11.70 -36.01 -21.63
CA GLY A 272 12.84 -35.23 -21.16
C GLY A 272 12.44 -33.91 -20.49
N GLU A 273 13.41 -33.02 -20.39
CA GLU A 273 13.19 -31.61 -20.06
C GLU A 273 12.63 -30.90 -21.29
N VAL A 274 11.73 -29.95 -21.06
CA VAL A 274 11.06 -29.16 -22.09
C VAL A 274 11.23 -27.69 -21.78
N SER A 275 11.23 -26.85 -22.82
CA SER A 275 11.02 -25.41 -22.63
C SER A 275 9.63 -25.18 -22.03
N GLU A 276 9.49 -24.10 -21.26
CA GLU A 276 8.20 -23.70 -20.73
C GLU A 276 7.28 -23.32 -21.90
N ILE A 277 6.15 -24.01 -22.00
CA ILE A 277 5.10 -23.71 -22.97
C ILE A 277 3.82 -23.54 -22.15
N ILE A 278 3.17 -22.40 -22.31
CA ILE A 278 1.93 -22.05 -21.61
C ILE A 278 0.83 -21.94 -22.67
N ILE A 279 -0.31 -22.56 -22.40
CA ILE A 279 -1.55 -22.35 -23.15
C ILE A 279 -2.52 -21.67 -22.21
N ASP A 280 -2.92 -20.45 -22.55
CA ASP A 280 -3.88 -19.68 -21.78
C ASP A 280 -5.23 -19.57 -22.51
N GLY A 281 -6.24 -19.13 -21.76
CA GLY A 281 -7.54 -18.84 -22.32
C GLY A 281 -8.52 -18.31 -21.28
N THR A 282 -9.72 -17.95 -21.76
CA THR A 282 -10.81 -17.49 -20.90
C THR A 282 -12.00 -18.44 -20.99
N LEU A 283 -12.74 -18.56 -19.89
CA LEU A 283 -13.95 -19.38 -19.78
C LEU A 283 -15.15 -18.50 -19.40
N SER A 284 -16.19 -18.58 -20.23
CA SER A 284 -17.55 -18.15 -19.90
C SER A 284 -18.38 -19.31 -19.37
N ARG A 285 -19.56 -19.03 -18.80
CA ARG A 285 -20.49 -20.07 -18.32
C ARG A 285 -20.91 -21.01 -19.45
N SER A 286 -21.11 -20.47 -20.65
CA SER A 286 -21.43 -21.23 -21.86
C SER A 286 -20.28 -22.16 -22.28
N ASN A 287 -19.02 -21.73 -22.16
CA ASN A 287 -17.87 -22.60 -22.44
C ASN A 287 -17.80 -23.77 -21.47
N ILE A 288 -17.99 -23.50 -20.17
CA ILE A 288 -17.99 -24.55 -19.13
C ILE A 288 -19.13 -25.52 -19.38
N GLN A 289 -20.34 -25.01 -19.63
CA GLN A 289 -21.52 -25.83 -19.90
C GLN A 289 -21.44 -26.64 -21.20
N ALA A 290 -20.69 -26.19 -22.19
CA ALA A 290 -20.49 -26.92 -23.45
C ALA A 290 -19.71 -28.23 -23.25
N ASN A 291 -18.93 -28.35 -22.17
CA ASN A 291 -18.19 -29.57 -21.82
C ASN A 291 -19.06 -30.60 -21.07
N PHE A 292 -20.36 -30.35 -20.91
CA PHE A 292 -21.30 -31.33 -20.37
C PHE A 292 -22.10 -31.97 -21.49
N ASP A 293 -22.09 -33.30 -21.58
CA ASP A 293 -22.82 -34.06 -22.61
C ASP A 293 -24.33 -34.19 -22.36
N GLY A 294 -24.86 -33.46 -21.37
CA GLY A 294 -26.28 -33.40 -21.02
C GLY A 294 -26.77 -34.41 -19.98
N ASP A 295 -25.89 -35.28 -19.45
CA ASP A 295 -26.21 -36.27 -18.40
C ASP A 295 -25.30 -36.14 -17.15
N ASP A 296 -24.83 -34.93 -16.83
CA ASP A 296 -23.84 -34.62 -15.78
C ASP A 296 -22.44 -35.24 -16.00
N ASN A 297 -22.13 -35.79 -17.19
CA ASN A 297 -20.75 -36.21 -17.49
C ASN A 297 -19.95 -34.99 -17.96
N VAL A 298 -18.76 -34.83 -17.39
CA VAL A 298 -17.78 -33.80 -17.75
C VAL A 298 -16.83 -34.37 -18.80
N GLU A 299 -16.86 -33.82 -20.01
CA GLU A 299 -15.79 -33.97 -20.99
C GLU A 299 -14.62 -33.03 -20.62
N TYR A 300 -13.42 -33.33 -21.10
CA TYR A 300 -12.25 -32.50 -20.89
C TYR A 300 -11.99 -31.56 -22.07
N GLU A 301 -11.46 -30.38 -21.76
CA GLU A 301 -10.83 -29.52 -22.75
C GLU A 301 -9.51 -30.16 -23.17
N HIS A 302 -9.38 -30.51 -24.45
CA HIS A 302 -8.22 -31.21 -24.98
C HIS A 302 -7.22 -30.22 -25.57
N LEU A 303 -6.09 -30.04 -24.88
CA LEU A 303 -5.02 -29.13 -25.26
C LEU A 303 -3.84 -29.86 -25.90
N PHE A 304 -3.12 -29.16 -26.78
CA PHE A 304 -1.97 -29.70 -27.49
C PHE A 304 -0.78 -28.73 -27.40
N PHE A 305 0.26 -29.13 -26.67
CA PHE A 305 1.50 -28.38 -26.58
C PHE A 305 2.42 -28.70 -27.75
N GLY A 306 2.82 -27.68 -28.51
CA GLY A 306 3.81 -27.81 -29.59
C GLY A 306 3.35 -28.69 -30.77
N CYS A 307 2.05 -28.98 -30.87
CA CYS A 307 1.48 -29.65 -32.03
C CYS A 307 0.87 -28.58 -32.94
N GLY A 308 1.45 -28.34 -34.13
CA GLY A 308 0.79 -27.52 -35.14
C GLY A 308 -0.56 -28.12 -35.56
N ASP A 309 -1.43 -27.30 -36.15
CA ASP A 309 -2.82 -27.68 -36.48
C ASP A 309 -2.94 -28.86 -37.48
N ASP A 310 -1.85 -29.30 -38.10
CA ASP A 310 -1.83 -30.43 -39.05
C ASP A 310 -0.43 -31.11 -39.11
N ASP A 311 0.02 -31.87 -38.10
CA ASP A 311 1.20 -32.79 -38.15
C ASP A 311 2.55 -32.22 -38.72
N GLU A 312 2.66 -30.91 -38.98
CA GLU A 312 3.85 -30.26 -39.54
C GLU A 312 4.69 -29.60 -38.43
N PRO A 313 6.03 -29.58 -38.57
CA PRO A 313 6.93 -28.90 -37.63
C PRO A 313 6.50 -27.45 -37.42
N LEU A 314 6.62 -26.96 -36.17
CA LEU A 314 6.25 -25.60 -35.81
C LEU A 314 7.09 -24.58 -36.63
N ASP A 315 6.39 -23.69 -37.33
CA ASP A 315 6.92 -22.55 -38.08
C ASP A 315 6.15 -21.32 -37.59
N SER A 316 6.73 -20.63 -36.61
CA SER A 316 6.08 -19.59 -35.81
C SER A 316 5.87 -18.29 -36.58
N ASP A 317 6.73 -18.00 -37.56
CA ASP A 317 6.70 -16.77 -38.32
C ASP A 317 6.22 -16.94 -39.78
N GLN A 318 5.96 -18.20 -40.16
CA GLN A 318 5.37 -18.62 -41.44
C GLN A 318 6.24 -18.27 -42.64
N ASP A 319 7.55 -18.28 -42.46
CA ASP A 319 8.51 -17.97 -43.51
C ASP A 319 8.88 -19.20 -44.37
N GLY A 320 8.46 -20.40 -43.92
CA GLY A 320 8.64 -21.68 -44.58
C GLY A 320 9.83 -22.50 -44.07
N ILE A 321 10.54 -22.02 -43.04
CA ILE A 321 11.59 -22.74 -42.31
C ILE A 321 11.06 -23.13 -40.93
N PRO A 322 11.10 -24.42 -40.54
CA PRO A 322 10.71 -24.83 -39.19
C PRO A 322 11.58 -24.14 -38.13
N ASN A 323 10.99 -23.77 -36.99
CA ASN A 323 11.68 -23.09 -35.88
C ASN A 323 12.98 -23.79 -35.44
N SER A 324 13.06 -25.11 -35.58
CA SER A 324 14.25 -25.90 -35.23
C SER A 324 15.43 -25.73 -36.20
N GLU A 325 15.16 -25.26 -37.42
CA GLU A 325 16.12 -25.02 -38.50
C GLU A 325 16.25 -23.52 -38.84
N ASP A 326 15.54 -22.67 -38.10
CA ASP A 326 15.43 -21.24 -38.35
C ASP A 326 16.38 -20.44 -37.45
N ASN A 327 17.22 -19.58 -38.04
CA ASN A 327 18.10 -18.68 -37.31
C ASN A 327 17.38 -17.41 -36.80
N CYS A 328 16.11 -17.19 -37.16
CA CYS A 328 15.20 -16.19 -36.58
C CYS A 328 13.77 -16.71 -36.37
N PRO A 329 13.51 -17.62 -35.41
CA PRO A 329 12.24 -18.36 -35.25
C PRO A 329 10.96 -17.54 -35.07
N ASN A 330 11.03 -16.22 -34.96
CA ASN A 330 9.89 -15.33 -34.75
C ASN A 330 9.87 -14.14 -35.72
N VAL A 331 10.83 -14.05 -36.65
CA VAL A 331 11.00 -12.90 -37.55
C VAL A 331 11.28 -13.42 -38.96
N PRO A 332 10.31 -13.31 -39.91
CA PRO A 332 10.40 -13.99 -41.19
C PRO A 332 11.67 -13.64 -41.97
N ASN A 333 12.54 -14.63 -42.18
CA ASN A 333 13.76 -14.50 -42.96
C ASN A 333 14.04 -15.77 -43.80
N PRO A 334 13.26 -16.01 -44.88
CA PRO A 334 13.36 -17.25 -45.67
C PRO A 334 14.73 -17.50 -46.32
N ASP A 335 15.61 -16.49 -46.34
CA ASP A 335 16.96 -16.57 -46.86
C ASP A 335 18.03 -16.93 -45.82
N GLN A 336 17.66 -16.95 -44.53
CA GLN A 336 18.49 -17.39 -43.40
C GLN A 336 19.86 -16.69 -43.39
N ALA A 337 19.89 -15.39 -43.72
CA ALA A 337 21.11 -14.60 -43.74
C ALA A 337 21.69 -14.48 -42.32
N ASP A 338 22.99 -14.73 -42.20
CA ASP A 338 23.79 -14.67 -40.96
C ASP A 338 25.21 -14.24 -41.42
N GLU A 339 25.46 -12.93 -41.44
CA GLU A 339 26.69 -12.36 -42.01
C GLU A 339 27.93 -12.65 -41.15
N ASP A 340 27.75 -12.84 -39.84
CA ASP A 340 28.84 -13.05 -38.89
C ASP A 340 29.04 -14.52 -38.44
N GLU A 341 28.18 -15.43 -38.94
CA GLU A 341 28.18 -16.88 -38.73
C GLU A 341 28.00 -17.27 -37.25
N ASN A 342 27.26 -16.48 -36.47
CA ASN A 342 27.05 -16.73 -35.04
C ASN A 342 25.85 -17.64 -34.72
N GLY A 343 25.01 -17.96 -35.72
CA GLY A 343 23.83 -18.81 -35.57
C GLY A 343 22.53 -18.06 -35.24
N VAL A 344 22.56 -16.73 -35.18
CA VAL A 344 21.41 -15.82 -35.11
C VAL A 344 21.32 -15.10 -36.45
N GLY A 345 20.13 -15.02 -37.04
CA GLY A 345 19.98 -14.38 -38.34
C GLY A 345 20.02 -12.85 -38.25
N ASP A 346 20.52 -12.23 -39.32
CA ASP A 346 20.62 -10.77 -39.45
C ASP A 346 19.27 -10.07 -39.18
N ALA A 347 18.15 -10.76 -39.43
CA ALA A 347 16.79 -10.26 -39.25
C ALA A 347 16.35 -10.13 -37.78
N CYS A 348 16.93 -10.92 -36.86
CA CYS A 348 16.58 -10.97 -35.45
C CYS A 348 17.76 -10.61 -34.53
N GLU A 349 18.90 -10.19 -35.10
CA GLU A 349 20.08 -9.73 -34.37
C GLU A 349 19.89 -8.35 -33.66
N SER A 350 18.66 -7.87 -33.53
CA SER A 350 18.29 -6.56 -32.94
C SER A 350 17.61 -6.71 -31.56
N GLY A 351 18.32 -7.26 -30.57
CA GLY A 351 17.73 -7.61 -29.26
C GLY A 351 18.54 -7.22 -28.02
N SER A 352 19.55 -6.36 -28.11
CA SER A 352 20.22 -5.84 -26.91
C SER A 352 19.43 -4.66 -26.34
N ASP A 353 19.20 -4.68 -25.04
CA ASP A 353 18.72 -3.57 -24.20
C ASP A 353 19.85 -3.35 -23.16
N ASP A 354 20.69 -2.34 -23.41
CA ASP A 354 21.94 -2.13 -22.68
C ASP A 354 21.72 -1.49 -21.30
N ASP A 355 20.62 -0.75 -21.11
CA ASP A 355 20.30 -0.04 -19.87
C ASP A 355 19.19 -0.70 -19.02
N GLY A 356 18.47 -1.66 -19.60
CA GLY A 356 17.51 -2.52 -18.93
C GLY A 356 16.17 -1.85 -18.66
N ASP A 357 15.78 -0.87 -19.48
CA ASP A 357 14.52 -0.14 -19.36
C ASP A 357 13.32 -0.84 -20.03
N GLY A 358 13.57 -1.94 -20.75
CA GLY A 358 12.58 -2.73 -21.46
C GLY A 358 12.39 -2.35 -22.93
N ILE A 359 13.17 -1.40 -23.46
CA ILE A 359 13.16 -0.94 -24.85
C ILE A 359 14.48 -1.34 -25.55
N PRO A 360 14.43 -2.07 -26.67
CA PRO A 360 15.64 -2.46 -27.39
C PRO A 360 16.47 -1.26 -27.92
N ASN A 361 17.80 -1.37 -27.83
CA ASN A 361 18.78 -0.33 -28.20
C ASN A 361 18.60 0.28 -29.61
N ASP A 362 17.96 -0.44 -30.54
CA ASP A 362 17.76 0.01 -31.91
C ASP A 362 16.53 0.92 -32.08
N ILE A 363 15.61 0.90 -31.12
CA ILE A 363 14.45 1.80 -31.02
C ILE A 363 14.51 2.73 -29.80
N ASP A 364 15.48 2.54 -28.91
CA ASP A 364 15.74 3.38 -27.75
C ASP A 364 16.45 4.69 -28.15
N GLU A 365 15.77 5.82 -27.92
CA GLU A 365 16.29 7.16 -28.11
C GLU A 365 17.06 7.69 -26.89
N CYS A 366 17.02 6.96 -25.76
CA CYS A 366 17.55 7.29 -24.45
C CYS A 366 18.38 6.13 -23.84
N PRO A 367 19.53 5.75 -24.45
CA PRO A 367 20.33 4.55 -24.16
C PRO A 367 21.11 4.51 -22.83
N ASP A 368 20.75 5.37 -21.89
CA ASP A 368 21.36 5.48 -20.56
C ASP A 368 20.27 5.73 -19.50
N THR A 369 19.06 5.19 -19.67
CA THR A 369 17.96 5.33 -18.72
C THR A 369 18.29 4.62 -17.40
N ASP A 370 17.97 5.28 -16.28
CA ASP A 370 18.26 4.72 -14.95
C ASP A 370 17.36 3.50 -14.67
N PRO A 371 17.89 2.39 -14.13
CA PRO A 371 17.09 1.20 -13.84
C PRO A 371 15.90 1.47 -12.92
N GLY A 372 14.70 1.07 -13.34
CA GLY A 372 13.45 1.23 -12.59
C GLY A 372 12.73 2.57 -12.81
N VAL A 373 13.16 3.35 -13.81
CA VAL A 373 12.40 4.48 -14.34
C VAL A 373 11.35 3.96 -15.33
N GLU A 374 10.10 4.42 -15.22
CA GLU A 374 9.11 4.15 -16.28
C GLU A 374 9.48 4.95 -17.53
N VAL A 375 9.54 4.28 -18.67
CA VAL A 375 9.88 4.87 -19.96
C VAL A 375 8.67 4.93 -20.90
N ASP A 376 8.73 5.85 -21.87
CA ASP A 376 7.80 5.89 -22.98
C ASP A 376 8.14 4.83 -24.04
N GLU A 377 7.41 4.85 -25.17
CA GLU A 377 7.56 3.86 -26.25
C GLU A 377 8.93 3.90 -26.96
N VAL A 378 9.81 4.85 -26.61
CA VAL A 378 11.15 5.02 -27.21
C VAL A 378 12.27 5.02 -26.15
N GLY A 379 12.03 4.44 -24.97
CA GLY A 379 13.06 4.27 -23.93
C GLY A 379 13.35 5.54 -23.12
N CYS A 380 12.59 6.61 -23.36
CA CYS A 380 12.82 7.87 -22.67
C CYS A 380 11.97 7.97 -21.42
N GLU A 381 12.58 8.44 -20.33
CA GLU A 381 11.89 8.68 -19.05
C GLU A 381 10.53 9.38 -19.21
N SER A 382 9.48 8.71 -18.74
CA SER A 382 8.11 9.19 -18.75
C SER A 382 7.94 10.31 -17.72
N ILE A 383 7.83 11.54 -18.21
CA ILE A 383 7.53 12.73 -17.38
C ILE A 383 6.13 12.67 -16.72
N ARG A 384 5.35 11.61 -16.94
CA ARG A 384 4.09 11.38 -16.23
C ARG A 384 4.32 10.82 -14.82
N VAL A 385 5.49 10.21 -14.55
CA VAL A 385 5.90 9.76 -13.22
C VAL A 385 6.72 10.86 -12.54
N PRO A 386 6.31 11.36 -11.36
CA PRO A 386 6.98 12.51 -10.76
C PRO A 386 8.31 12.12 -10.10
N GLY A 387 9.31 12.99 -10.21
CA GLY A 387 10.66 12.72 -9.69
C GLY A 387 11.80 13.21 -10.57
N ARG A 388 11.59 13.62 -11.82
CA ARG A 388 12.66 14.27 -12.64
C ARG A 388 12.07 15.42 -13.45
N ASP A 389 11.14 16.09 -12.83
CA ASP A 389 10.34 17.17 -13.38
C ASP A 389 10.24 18.36 -12.41
N VAL A 390 9.81 19.50 -12.95
CA VAL A 390 9.39 20.66 -12.17
C VAL A 390 8.01 21.07 -12.65
N VAL A 391 7.04 21.08 -11.75
CA VAL A 391 5.72 21.66 -12.02
C VAL A 391 5.85 23.18 -11.96
N VAL A 392 5.45 23.89 -13.01
CA VAL A 392 5.56 25.35 -13.11
C VAL A 392 4.16 25.95 -13.22
N LEU A 393 3.82 26.79 -12.23
CA LEU A 393 2.53 27.46 -12.13
C LEU A 393 2.77 28.95 -11.90
N ASN A 394 2.49 29.77 -12.91
CA ASN A 394 2.78 31.20 -12.87
C ASN A 394 1.58 32.06 -12.51
N ASP A 395 0.79 31.55 -11.55
CA ASP A 395 -0.31 32.22 -10.89
C ASP A 395 -0.36 31.68 -9.45
N ILE A 396 -0.05 32.53 -8.46
CA ILE A 396 -0.08 32.10 -7.05
C ILE A 396 -1.51 31.92 -6.55
N ASN A 397 -2.47 32.60 -7.18
CA ASN A 397 -3.85 32.67 -6.71
C ASN A 397 -4.62 31.37 -6.94
N ILE A 398 -4.15 30.46 -7.80
CA ILE A 398 -4.71 29.11 -7.95
C ILE A 398 -4.75 28.34 -6.61
N PHE A 399 -3.89 28.71 -5.66
CA PHE A 399 -3.77 28.14 -4.32
C PHE A 399 -4.38 29.01 -3.22
N ASP A 400 -5.00 30.13 -3.55
CA ASP A 400 -5.59 30.98 -2.53
C ASP A 400 -7.00 30.53 -2.14
N ASN A 401 -7.46 30.98 -0.97
CA ASN A 401 -8.77 30.61 -0.43
C ASN A 401 -9.95 30.95 -1.36
N THR A 402 -9.82 31.92 -2.28
CA THR A 402 -10.89 32.30 -3.23
C THR A 402 -10.94 31.32 -4.38
N ALA A 403 -9.80 30.96 -4.96
CA ALA A 403 -9.75 29.95 -6.01
C ALA A 403 -10.17 28.57 -5.48
N LEU A 404 -9.83 28.23 -4.23
CA LEU A 404 -10.27 26.98 -3.60
C LEU A 404 -11.75 26.95 -3.17
N GLU A 405 -12.56 27.99 -3.45
CA GLU A 405 -14.02 27.84 -3.44
C GLU A 405 -14.50 26.92 -4.59
N ASP A 406 -13.68 26.78 -5.62
CA ASP A 406 -13.85 25.86 -6.74
C ASP A 406 -13.41 24.43 -6.34
N PRO A 407 -14.29 23.43 -6.38
CA PRO A 407 -13.92 22.05 -6.05
C PRO A 407 -12.87 21.45 -7.00
N ASP A 408 -12.76 21.94 -8.24
CA ASP A 408 -11.78 21.44 -9.19
C ASP A 408 -10.38 21.98 -8.90
N ASN A 409 -10.26 23.19 -8.34
CA ASN A 409 -9.01 23.67 -7.75
C ASN A 409 -8.61 22.86 -6.51
N VAL A 410 -9.57 22.42 -5.68
CA VAL A 410 -9.29 21.50 -4.57
C VAL A 410 -8.74 20.18 -5.11
N ARG A 411 -9.39 19.61 -6.12
CA ARG A 411 -8.92 18.39 -6.81
C ARG A 411 -7.52 18.56 -7.40
N PHE A 412 -7.22 19.72 -7.99
CA PHE A 412 -5.89 20.05 -8.50
C PHE A 412 -4.82 19.95 -7.40
N VAL A 413 -5.07 20.54 -6.23
CA VAL A 413 -4.15 20.45 -5.08
C VAL A 413 -3.99 19.00 -4.61
N GLN A 414 -5.09 18.23 -4.53
CA GLN A 414 -5.04 16.81 -4.18
C GLN A 414 -4.17 16.01 -5.15
N ASN A 415 -4.35 16.21 -6.46
CA ASN A 415 -3.56 15.52 -7.49
C ASN A 415 -2.08 15.97 -7.50
N LEU A 416 -1.78 17.20 -7.05
CA LEU A 416 -0.41 17.69 -6.90
C LEU A 416 0.33 16.99 -5.75
N VAL A 417 -0.37 16.57 -4.69
CA VAL A 417 0.28 15.91 -3.54
C VAL A 417 0.19 14.39 -3.58
N ASN A 418 -0.91 13.85 -4.10
CA ASN A 418 -1.13 12.42 -4.24
C ASN A 418 -0.51 11.88 -5.52
N TYR A 419 0.78 11.58 -5.44
CA TYR A 419 1.49 10.91 -6.51
C TYR A 419 2.35 9.75 -5.99
N THR A 420 2.63 8.82 -6.89
CA THR A 420 3.55 7.70 -6.71
C THR A 420 4.83 7.95 -7.51
N THR A 421 5.97 7.56 -6.95
CA THR A 421 7.29 7.66 -7.58
C THR A 421 8.11 6.42 -7.23
N THR A 422 9.12 6.09 -8.03
CA THR A 422 9.99 4.92 -7.80
C THR A 422 11.18 5.23 -6.88
N GLY A 423 11.42 6.50 -6.55
CA GLY A 423 12.52 6.93 -5.70
C GLY A 423 12.29 6.78 -4.19
N VAL A 424 13.35 6.97 -3.40
CA VAL A 424 13.34 6.87 -1.92
C VAL A 424 12.36 7.84 -1.23
N ARG A 425 11.87 8.85 -1.96
CA ARG A 425 10.90 9.85 -1.50
C ARG A 425 9.44 9.37 -1.58
N ASN A 426 9.16 8.22 -2.17
CA ASN A 426 7.78 7.73 -2.38
C ASN A 426 6.97 7.63 -1.07
N GLY A 427 7.63 7.18 0.01
CA GLY A 427 7.03 7.04 1.34
C GLY A 427 7.12 8.30 2.21
N GLY A 428 7.57 9.44 1.69
CA GLY A 428 7.58 10.69 2.43
C GLY A 428 6.17 11.27 2.62
N ASP A 429 5.95 11.94 3.73
CA ASP A 429 4.67 12.49 4.17
C ASP A 429 4.77 13.98 4.52
N VAL A 430 5.90 14.64 4.27
CA VAL A 430 6.09 16.07 4.53
C VAL A 430 6.09 16.90 3.24
N VAL A 431 5.35 18.01 3.25
CA VAL A 431 5.33 19.05 2.21
C VAL A 431 6.00 20.31 2.73
N TRP A 432 7.11 20.70 2.11
CA TRP A 432 7.79 21.95 2.39
C TRP A 432 7.25 23.07 1.51
N ILE A 433 6.78 24.15 2.13
CA ILE A 433 6.41 25.39 1.44
C ILE A 433 7.48 26.44 1.73
N ASP A 434 8.40 26.65 0.79
CA ASP A 434 9.45 27.66 0.90
C ASP A 434 8.91 29.05 0.52
N ARG A 435 8.69 29.85 1.56
CA ARG A 435 8.22 31.25 1.50
C ARG A 435 9.39 32.25 1.64
N GLY A 436 10.62 31.76 1.54
CA GLY A 436 11.85 32.53 1.71
C GLY A 436 12.24 33.36 0.48
N ARG A 437 13.55 33.62 0.34
CA ARG A 437 14.19 34.20 -0.87
C ARG A 437 13.65 35.55 -1.28
N HIS A 438 13.28 36.36 -0.29
CA HIS A 438 12.63 37.65 -0.46
C HIS A 438 11.33 37.56 -1.27
N ALA A 439 10.60 36.45 -1.18
CA ALA A 439 9.28 36.31 -1.77
C ALA A 439 8.33 37.39 -1.22
N ARG A 440 7.55 37.99 -2.11
CA ARG A 440 6.66 39.12 -1.79
C ARG A 440 5.25 38.76 -2.20
N CYS A 441 4.48 38.02 -1.40
CA CYS A 441 3.10 37.72 -1.79
C CYS A 441 2.13 38.88 -1.48
N TYR A 442 2.49 39.80 -0.57
CA TYR A 442 1.64 40.95 -0.20
C TYR A 442 2.46 42.20 0.16
N SER A 443 1.76 43.32 0.35
CA SER A 443 2.32 44.65 0.71
C SER A 443 3.20 44.69 1.97
N ASN A 444 3.22 43.59 2.75
CA ASN A 444 3.80 43.51 4.07
C ASN A 444 5.16 42.78 4.09
N GLY A 445 5.58 42.20 2.96
CA GLY A 445 6.99 41.85 2.72
C GLY A 445 7.41 40.40 2.86
N GLU A 446 6.56 39.47 3.31
CA GLU A 446 6.80 38.02 3.26
C GLU A 446 5.47 37.34 2.98
N CYS A 447 5.49 36.16 2.33
CA CYS A 447 4.28 35.38 2.05
C CYS A 447 3.71 34.80 3.34
N THR A 448 3.14 35.64 4.21
CA THR A 448 2.56 35.20 5.48
C THR A 448 1.29 34.38 5.22
N GLU A 449 1.07 33.32 5.99
CA GLU A 449 -0.01 32.29 5.99
C GLU A 449 -1.42 32.75 5.57
N THR A 450 -1.75 34.03 5.70
CA THR A 450 -3.04 34.64 5.32
C THR A 450 -3.28 34.58 3.81
N GLY A 451 -3.83 33.47 3.35
CA GLY A 451 -4.30 33.28 1.97
C GLY A 451 -4.23 31.83 1.51
N TRP A 452 -3.43 30.99 2.16
CA TRP A 452 -3.18 29.58 1.77
C TRP A 452 -3.73 28.56 2.77
N ALA A 453 -4.43 29.01 3.82
CA ALA A 453 -4.94 28.12 4.87
C ALA A 453 -5.84 27.00 4.31
N THR A 454 -6.65 27.28 3.28
CA THR A 454 -7.46 26.24 2.64
C THR A 454 -6.56 25.23 1.89
N THR A 455 -5.53 25.68 1.18
CA THR A 455 -4.58 24.79 0.49
C THR A 455 -3.83 23.91 1.49
N GLU A 456 -3.35 24.49 2.59
CA GLU A 456 -2.66 23.74 3.65
C GLU A 456 -3.61 22.71 4.28
N SER A 457 -4.87 23.07 4.55
CA SER A 457 -5.88 22.13 5.05
C SER A 457 -6.17 20.99 4.07
N VAL A 458 -6.26 21.27 2.76
CA VAL A 458 -6.47 20.23 1.74
C VAL A 458 -5.29 19.26 1.74
N ILE A 459 -4.06 19.75 1.83
CA ILE A 459 -2.87 18.91 1.90
C ILE A 459 -2.86 18.05 3.17
N GLU A 460 -3.20 18.64 4.32
CA GLU A 460 -3.29 17.93 5.61
C GLU A 460 -4.39 16.86 5.62
N ASP A 461 -5.53 17.11 4.98
CA ASP A 461 -6.64 16.15 4.84
C ASP A 461 -6.26 14.92 3.99
N GLU A 462 -5.28 15.06 3.08
CA GLU A 462 -4.66 13.95 2.33
C GLU A 462 -3.59 13.19 3.16
N GLY A 463 -3.38 13.57 4.42
CA GLY A 463 -2.47 12.87 5.35
C GLY A 463 -1.03 13.39 5.37
N PHE A 464 -0.75 14.52 4.72
CA PHE A 464 0.58 15.13 4.71
C PHE A 464 0.78 16.11 5.87
N THR A 465 2.01 16.23 6.35
CA THR A 465 2.42 17.32 7.25
C THR A 465 2.92 18.50 6.42
N VAL A 466 2.35 19.68 6.61
CA VAL A 466 2.79 20.91 5.93
C VAL A 466 3.77 21.68 6.82
N GLU A 467 4.96 21.99 6.28
CA GLU A 467 5.94 22.83 6.95
C GLU A 467 6.29 24.06 6.10
N SER A 468 6.03 25.25 6.64
CA SER A 468 6.53 26.48 6.04
C SER A 468 8.02 26.69 6.40
N ILE A 469 8.86 26.83 5.38
CA ILE A 469 10.27 27.19 5.54
C ILE A 469 10.54 28.57 4.92
N PHE A 470 11.59 29.23 5.40
CA PHE A 470 11.99 30.57 4.94
C PHE A 470 13.44 30.53 4.49
N SER A 471 13.69 29.86 3.36
CA SER A 471 15.06 29.71 2.86
C SER A 471 15.65 31.09 2.51
N THR A 472 16.93 31.26 2.77
CA THR A 472 17.74 32.36 2.28
C THR A 472 18.91 31.81 1.46
N VAL A 473 19.65 32.68 0.77
CA VAL A 473 20.75 32.26 -0.12
C VAL A 473 21.76 31.37 0.63
N GLY A 474 21.90 30.12 0.19
CA GLY A 474 22.80 29.11 0.74
C GLY A 474 22.22 28.29 1.90
N SER A 475 20.91 28.31 2.12
CA SER A 475 20.26 27.56 3.24
C SER A 475 19.48 26.32 2.81
N LEU A 476 19.11 26.20 1.54
CA LEU A 476 18.41 25.03 1.00
C LEU A 476 19.42 24.00 0.47
N THR A 477 20.37 23.59 1.33
CA THR A 477 21.49 22.69 0.98
C THR A 477 21.33 21.27 1.52
N SER A 478 20.18 20.98 2.13
CA SER A 478 19.78 19.66 2.58
C SER A 478 18.26 19.60 2.72
N ILE A 479 17.65 18.49 2.31
CA ILE A 479 16.21 18.24 2.42
C ILE A 479 16.02 16.91 3.19
N PRO A 480 15.40 16.92 4.39
CA PRO A 480 15.12 15.74 5.22
C PRO A 480 14.40 14.65 4.43
N SER A 481 14.68 13.37 4.73
CA SER A 481 14.25 12.21 3.93
C SER A 481 12.73 12.00 3.86
N ASP A 482 12.01 12.48 4.86
CA ASP A 482 10.54 12.46 5.00
C ASP A 482 9.85 13.53 4.14
N VAL A 483 10.57 14.55 3.68
CA VAL A 483 10.04 15.53 2.72
C VAL A 483 9.84 14.86 1.37
N LYS A 484 8.61 14.89 0.88
CA LYS A 484 8.19 14.38 -0.44
C LYS A 484 8.03 15.51 -1.47
N ILE A 485 7.62 16.70 -1.04
CA ILE A 485 7.31 17.83 -1.93
C ILE A 485 8.00 19.10 -1.45
N VAL A 486 8.55 19.86 -2.40
CA VAL A 486 9.06 21.21 -2.15
C VAL A 486 8.35 22.21 -3.07
N MET A 487 7.55 23.09 -2.48
CA MET A 487 6.94 24.24 -3.16
C MET A 487 7.82 25.48 -3.01
N LEU A 488 8.31 26.02 -4.12
CA LEU A 488 9.13 27.22 -4.18
C LEU A 488 8.23 28.41 -4.50
N VAL A 489 7.82 29.17 -3.48
CA VAL A 489 6.80 30.20 -3.63
C VAL A 489 7.44 31.56 -3.91
N MET A 490 7.27 32.04 -5.14
CA MET A 490 7.66 33.36 -5.63
C MET A 490 9.09 33.81 -5.27
N PRO A 491 10.13 32.99 -5.49
CA PRO A 491 11.50 33.39 -5.17
C PRO A 491 11.92 34.60 -6.02
N THR A 492 12.49 35.63 -5.39
CA THR A 492 13.04 36.81 -6.11
C THR A 492 14.57 36.88 -6.05
N SER A 493 15.20 35.86 -5.46
CA SER A 493 16.66 35.72 -5.36
C SER A 493 17.12 34.42 -6.03
N GLN A 494 18.24 34.47 -6.73
CA GLN A 494 18.80 33.29 -7.42
C GLN A 494 19.27 32.20 -6.45
N TYR A 495 19.22 30.95 -6.88
CA TYR A 495 19.77 29.80 -6.17
C TYR A 495 21.27 29.69 -6.38
N THR A 496 22.01 29.25 -5.37
CA THR A 496 23.42 28.90 -5.50
C THR A 496 23.56 27.54 -6.20
N VAL A 497 24.79 27.21 -6.63
CA VAL A 497 25.10 25.89 -7.20
C VAL A 497 24.74 24.76 -6.22
N ASP A 498 25.07 24.91 -4.93
CA ASP A 498 24.80 23.90 -3.92
C ASP A 498 23.29 23.66 -3.73
N GLU A 499 22.49 24.72 -3.76
CA GLU A 499 21.04 24.63 -3.63
C GLU A 499 20.39 24.01 -4.87
N ILE A 500 20.86 24.37 -6.09
CA ILE A 500 20.41 23.72 -7.32
C ILE A 500 20.75 22.23 -7.27
N ASN A 501 21.97 21.86 -6.90
CA ASN A 501 22.37 20.44 -6.81
C ASN A 501 21.56 19.70 -5.74
N THR A 502 21.20 20.37 -4.64
CA THR A 502 20.31 19.80 -3.61
C THR A 502 18.92 19.52 -4.18
N LEU A 503 18.34 20.47 -4.93
CA LEU A 503 17.04 20.28 -5.57
C LEU A 503 17.08 19.24 -6.68
N LYS A 504 18.15 19.19 -7.48
CA LYS A 504 18.35 18.14 -8.50
C LYS A 504 18.43 16.75 -7.88
N GLN A 505 19.17 16.59 -6.78
CA GLN A 505 19.23 15.32 -6.06
C GLN A 505 17.88 14.97 -5.45
N PHE A 506 17.20 15.95 -4.85
CA PHE A 506 15.86 15.74 -4.29
C PHE A 506 14.86 15.27 -5.34
N ALA A 507 14.90 15.87 -6.53
CA ALA A 507 14.15 15.38 -7.67
C ALA A 507 14.55 13.93 -7.94
N ALA A 508 15.81 13.65 -8.28
CA ALA A 508 16.30 12.29 -8.60
C ALA A 508 15.91 11.20 -7.58
N ASP A 509 15.78 11.57 -6.30
CA ASP A 509 15.30 10.69 -5.24
C ASP A 509 13.78 10.40 -5.28
N GLY A 510 13.02 10.93 -6.25
CA GLY A 510 11.56 10.86 -6.41
C GLY A 510 10.79 12.08 -5.88
N GLY A 511 11.47 13.15 -5.47
CA GLY A 511 10.83 14.32 -4.86
C GLY A 511 10.17 15.24 -5.90
N ARG A 512 8.96 15.74 -5.63
CA ARG A 512 8.28 16.69 -6.53
C ARG A 512 8.64 18.13 -6.18
N ILE A 513 9.08 18.89 -7.18
CA ILE A 513 9.34 20.32 -7.06
C ILE A 513 8.22 21.08 -7.76
N ILE A 514 7.61 22.02 -7.04
CA ILE A 514 6.58 22.91 -7.59
C ILE A 514 7.12 24.33 -7.54
N PHE A 515 7.36 24.93 -8.70
CA PHE A 515 7.72 26.34 -8.81
C PHE A 515 6.46 27.18 -8.97
N VAL A 516 6.16 27.99 -7.96
CA VAL A 516 4.99 28.87 -7.95
C VAL A 516 5.43 30.30 -8.22
N GLY A 517 5.18 30.76 -9.44
CA GLY A 517 5.46 32.12 -9.89
C GLY A 517 4.24 33.02 -9.87
N GLU A 518 4.29 34.06 -10.70
CA GLU A 518 3.20 35.03 -10.88
C GLU A 518 3.33 35.72 -12.25
N TYR A 519 2.34 36.51 -12.65
CA TYR A 519 2.40 37.30 -13.87
C TYR A 519 3.53 38.37 -13.85
N ASP A 520 4.23 38.58 -14.98
CA ASP A 520 5.48 39.35 -15.14
C ASP A 520 5.60 40.66 -14.31
N SER A 521 4.54 41.47 -14.31
CA SER A 521 4.60 42.80 -13.68
C SER A 521 4.45 42.78 -12.15
N PHE A 522 4.03 41.65 -11.58
CA PHE A 522 3.95 41.45 -10.14
C PHE A 522 5.29 40.84 -9.70
N TYR A 523 6.25 41.73 -9.41
CA TYR A 523 7.57 41.45 -8.82
C TYR A 523 8.78 41.14 -9.72
N ALA A 524 8.65 41.11 -11.05
CA ALA A 524 9.79 40.99 -11.98
C ALA A 524 10.69 39.76 -11.68
N ASN A 525 10.08 38.63 -11.34
CA ASN A 525 10.72 37.37 -10.96
C ASN A 525 10.94 36.40 -12.13
N ILE A 526 10.45 36.72 -13.33
CA ILE A 526 10.63 35.88 -14.53
C ILE A 526 12.10 35.58 -14.83
N GLU A 527 13.01 36.54 -14.57
CA GLU A 527 14.44 36.30 -14.73
C GLU A 527 14.97 35.26 -13.74
N VAL A 528 14.43 35.21 -12.51
CA VAL A 528 14.83 34.24 -11.47
C VAL A 528 14.28 32.86 -11.79
N GLU A 529 13.01 32.77 -12.22
CA GLU A 529 12.39 31.53 -12.67
C GLU A 529 13.12 30.92 -13.87
N ASN A 530 13.29 31.69 -14.96
CA ASN A 530 14.00 31.20 -16.15
C ASN A 530 15.45 30.82 -15.83
N GLN A 531 16.08 31.51 -14.89
CA GLN A 531 17.42 31.14 -14.43
C GLN A 531 17.42 29.86 -13.60
N PHE A 532 16.41 29.64 -12.76
CA PHE A 532 16.19 28.39 -12.04
C PHE A 532 15.97 27.23 -13.01
N LEU A 533 15.01 27.34 -13.92
CA LEU A 533 14.70 26.33 -14.94
C LEU A 533 15.92 25.96 -15.79
N ALA A 534 16.68 26.96 -16.28
CA ALA A 534 17.90 26.71 -17.03
C ALA A 534 18.96 25.95 -16.20
N ASN A 535 19.09 26.26 -14.90
CA ASN A 535 20.02 25.56 -14.01
C ASN A 535 19.56 24.14 -13.68
N MET A 536 18.25 23.90 -13.61
CA MET A 536 17.66 22.57 -13.52
C MET A 536 17.79 21.79 -14.83
N GLY A 537 18.13 22.45 -15.95
CA GLY A 537 18.27 21.80 -17.26
C GLY A 537 16.99 21.77 -18.09
N ALA A 538 15.92 22.43 -17.62
CA ALA A 538 14.68 22.54 -18.35
C ALA A 538 14.83 23.41 -19.61
N VAL A 539 14.04 23.04 -20.63
CA VAL A 539 13.88 23.81 -21.87
C VAL A 539 12.70 24.77 -21.77
N LEU A 540 11.69 24.43 -20.95
CA LEU A 540 10.54 25.27 -20.64
C LEU A 540 10.96 26.71 -20.29
N PHE A 541 10.26 27.67 -20.89
CA PHE A 541 10.59 29.09 -20.76
C PHE A 541 9.38 29.93 -20.39
N ASN A 542 9.50 30.78 -19.36
CA ASN A 542 8.49 31.79 -19.04
C ASN A 542 8.68 33.03 -19.92
N SER A 543 7.72 33.26 -20.82
CA SER A 543 7.67 34.39 -21.75
C SER A 543 6.99 35.64 -21.17
N GLY A 544 6.41 35.51 -19.98
CA GLY A 544 5.71 36.55 -19.24
C GLY A 544 4.31 36.83 -19.77
N GLY A 545 3.80 38.01 -19.45
CA GLY A 545 2.45 38.43 -19.82
C GLY A 545 1.52 38.62 -18.62
N ARG A 546 0.26 38.87 -18.94
CA ARG A 546 -0.85 39.06 -17.99
C ARG A 546 -2.11 38.53 -18.66
N VAL A 547 -2.39 37.25 -18.46
CA VAL A 547 -3.45 36.50 -19.15
C VAL A 547 -4.53 36.05 -18.17
N ASP A 548 -5.79 35.99 -18.63
CA ASP A 548 -6.97 35.49 -17.92
C ASP A 548 -7.09 36.00 -16.48
N CYS A 549 -7.17 37.33 -16.37
CA CYS A 549 -7.17 37.98 -15.09
C CYS A 549 -8.55 38.00 -14.39
N ASP A 550 -8.57 38.38 -13.11
CA ASP A 550 -9.78 38.68 -12.31
C ASP A 550 -10.60 37.45 -11.88
N TYR A 551 -9.94 36.37 -11.43
CA TYR A 551 -10.55 35.07 -11.06
C TYR A 551 -11.37 34.48 -12.23
N THR A 552 -10.70 34.31 -13.36
CA THR A 552 -11.26 33.69 -14.57
C THR A 552 -11.33 32.17 -14.40
N ILE A 553 -12.44 31.59 -14.86
CA ILE A 553 -12.64 30.13 -14.92
C ILE A 553 -12.19 29.64 -16.30
N LEU A 554 -11.17 28.79 -16.32
CA LEU A 554 -10.71 28.09 -17.51
C LEU A 554 -11.64 26.92 -17.80
N PRO A 555 -12.18 26.78 -19.02
CA PRO A 555 -13.07 25.67 -19.36
C PRO A 555 -12.31 24.36 -19.54
N SER A 556 -13.00 23.21 -19.47
CA SER A 556 -12.42 21.87 -19.71
C SER A 556 -11.59 21.74 -20.98
N ALA A 557 -11.95 22.47 -22.04
CA ALA A 557 -11.20 22.49 -23.30
C ALA A 557 -9.76 23.04 -23.16
N SER A 558 -9.50 23.80 -22.10
CA SER A 558 -8.19 24.34 -21.76
C SER A 558 -7.30 23.32 -21.02
N ASN A 559 -7.88 22.29 -20.40
CA ASN A 559 -7.14 21.26 -19.66
C ASN A 559 -6.43 20.29 -20.62
N ARG A 560 -5.37 19.65 -20.16
CA ARG A 560 -4.60 18.63 -20.90
C ARG A 560 -4.52 17.36 -20.10
N ASP A 561 -4.41 16.25 -20.82
CA ASP A 561 -4.25 14.94 -20.21
C ASP A 561 -2.94 14.88 -19.42
N HIS A 562 -3.07 14.73 -18.11
CA HIS A 562 -1.98 14.60 -17.16
C HIS A 562 -2.55 14.12 -15.82
N PRO A 563 -1.85 13.29 -15.03
CA PRO A 563 -2.32 12.87 -13.70
C PRO A 563 -2.70 14.04 -12.78
N ILE A 564 -1.94 15.15 -12.82
CA ILE A 564 -2.25 16.38 -12.07
C ILE A 564 -3.64 16.96 -12.45
N MET A 565 -4.05 16.78 -13.71
CA MET A 565 -5.33 17.29 -14.24
C MET A 565 -6.47 16.27 -14.19
N ALA A 566 -6.25 15.09 -13.62
CA ALA A 566 -7.24 14.02 -13.61
C ALA A 566 -8.51 14.44 -12.87
N GLY A 567 -9.65 14.34 -13.55
CA GLY A 567 -10.97 14.66 -12.99
C GLY A 567 -11.27 16.16 -12.85
N ILE A 568 -10.48 17.05 -13.46
CA ILE A 568 -10.69 18.51 -13.46
C ILE A 568 -11.51 18.92 -14.69
N GLU A 569 -12.68 19.50 -14.48
CA GLU A 569 -13.56 20.01 -15.54
C GLU A 569 -13.36 21.51 -15.80
N ASP A 570 -13.14 22.32 -14.78
CA ASP A 570 -12.73 23.71 -14.92
C ASP A 570 -11.66 24.10 -13.89
N LEU A 571 -11.03 25.26 -14.08
CA LEU A 571 -9.98 25.71 -13.18
C LEU A 571 -10.04 27.22 -13.00
N THR A 572 -10.24 27.65 -11.76
CA THR A 572 -10.26 29.06 -11.40
C THR A 572 -8.83 29.58 -11.21
N ILE A 573 -8.44 30.57 -12.04
CA ILE A 573 -7.14 31.26 -11.99
C ILE A 573 -7.35 32.77 -11.92
N ALA A 574 -6.38 33.54 -11.41
CA ALA A 574 -6.56 34.98 -11.24
C ALA A 574 -5.74 35.87 -12.18
N CYS A 575 -4.51 35.52 -12.56
CA CYS A 575 -3.70 36.17 -13.58
C CYS A 575 -2.44 35.31 -13.77
N ALA A 576 -2.16 34.86 -15.00
CA ALA A 576 -0.97 34.02 -15.24
C ALA A 576 0.03 34.65 -16.23
N SER A 577 1.32 34.32 -16.06
CA SER A 577 2.32 34.45 -17.13
C SER A 577 2.22 33.27 -18.11
N VAL A 578 2.56 33.52 -19.38
CA VAL A 578 2.63 32.48 -20.40
C VAL A 578 3.95 31.73 -20.32
N ILE A 579 3.88 30.40 -20.25
CA ILE A 579 5.03 29.52 -20.42
C ILE A 579 5.06 28.94 -21.84
N GLU A 580 6.24 28.69 -22.35
CA GLU A 580 6.52 28.09 -23.65
C GLU A 580 7.18 26.72 -23.40
N PRO A 581 6.43 25.60 -23.48
CA PRO A 581 6.99 24.26 -23.38
C PRO A 581 8.00 24.00 -24.51
N GLY A 582 9.12 23.35 -24.18
CA GLY A 582 10.09 22.81 -25.11
C GLY A 582 9.87 21.33 -25.41
N ASP A 583 10.87 20.71 -26.04
CA ASP A 583 10.85 19.27 -26.32
C ASP A 583 10.86 18.49 -24.99
N GLY A 584 9.91 17.57 -24.83
CA GLY A 584 9.75 16.75 -23.61
C GLY A 584 8.99 17.41 -22.46
N ASP A 585 8.59 18.67 -22.58
CA ASP A 585 7.76 19.35 -21.57
C ASP A 585 6.27 19.12 -21.83
N LEU A 586 5.45 19.08 -20.77
CA LEU A 586 3.99 18.93 -20.88
C LEU A 586 3.25 20.20 -20.45
N ALA A 587 2.20 20.54 -21.19
CA ALA A 587 1.25 21.56 -20.77
C ALA A 587 0.18 20.93 -19.86
N LEU A 588 -0.17 21.58 -18.75
CA LEU A 588 -1.27 21.18 -17.86
C LEU A 588 -2.57 21.85 -18.28
N PHE A 589 -2.53 23.16 -18.48
CA PHE A 589 -3.70 23.93 -18.90
C PHE A 589 -3.32 25.18 -19.69
N TYR A 590 -4.26 25.59 -20.55
CA TYR A 590 -4.15 26.73 -21.44
C TYR A 590 -5.06 27.87 -20.99
N ASP A 591 -4.88 29.03 -21.60
CA ASP A 591 -5.77 30.17 -21.45
C ASP A 591 -7.21 29.87 -21.95
N THR A 592 -8.15 30.76 -21.68
CA THR A 592 -9.56 30.65 -22.11
C THR A 592 -9.75 30.56 -23.61
N THR A 593 -8.76 31.04 -24.40
CA THR A 593 -8.77 30.92 -25.86
C THR A 593 -8.16 29.62 -26.37
N ASN A 594 -7.57 28.83 -25.47
CA ASN A 594 -6.91 27.56 -25.74
C ASN A 594 -5.71 27.70 -26.69
N THR A 595 -4.92 28.78 -26.54
CA THR A 595 -3.78 29.12 -27.40
C THR A 595 -2.47 29.39 -26.66
N LEU A 596 -2.52 29.76 -25.38
CA LEU A 596 -1.35 30.07 -24.55
C LEU A 596 -1.30 29.10 -23.37
N VAL A 597 -0.13 28.55 -23.06
CA VAL A 597 0.03 27.64 -21.92
C VAL A 597 0.26 28.47 -20.65
N LEU A 598 -0.50 28.18 -19.59
CA LEU A 598 -0.46 28.93 -18.34
C LEU A 598 0.07 28.10 -17.15
N GLY A 599 0.07 26.77 -17.28
CA GLY A 599 0.68 25.84 -16.33
C GLY A 599 1.23 24.61 -17.05
N GLY A 600 2.31 24.04 -16.55
CA GLY A 600 3.02 22.96 -17.23
C GLY A 600 3.99 22.20 -16.33
N VAL A 601 4.56 21.15 -16.87
CA VAL A 601 5.56 20.29 -16.25
C VAL A 601 6.81 20.31 -17.13
N ALA A 602 7.92 20.74 -16.55
CA ALA A 602 9.20 20.85 -17.24
C ALA A 602 10.07 19.63 -16.99
N LYS A 603 10.61 19.00 -18.04
CA LYS A 603 11.65 17.96 -17.91
C LYS A 603 12.91 18.60 -17.37
N ILE A 604 13.60 17.96 -16.42
CA ILE A 604 14.86 18.46 -15.88
C ILE A 604 16.01 17.46 -16.01
N ASP A 605 17.22 17.97 -15.96
CA ASP A 605 18.45 17.20 -15.87
C ASP A 605 18.87 17.15 -14.40
N THR A 606 18.92 15.95 -13.81
CA THR A 606 19.28 15.78 -12.40
C THR A 606 20.80 15.71 -12.16
N ALA A 607 21.63 15.72 -13.21
CA ALA A 607 23.07 15.70 -13.06
C ALA A 607 23.59 16.98 -12.36
N PRO A 608 24.53 16.83 -11.39
CA PRO A 608 25.03 17.98 -10.65
C PRO A 608 25.80 18.95 -11.55
N ILE A 609 25.62 20.24 -11.30
CA ILE A 609 26.32 21.33 -12.00
C ILE A 609 27.48 21.87 -11.15
N THR A 610 28.49 22.43 -11.81
CA THR A 610 29.63 23.09 -11.14
C THR A 610 29.58 24.61 -11.22
N GLU A 611 28.74 25.16 -12.10
CA GLU A 611 28.49 26.59 -12.26
C GLU A 611 27.05 26.83 -12.72
N LEU A 612 26.49 28.00 -12.39
CA LEU A 612 25.17 28.40 -12.85
C LEU A 612 25.23 28.67 -14.36
N LYS A 613 24.29 28.10 -15.12
CA LYS A 613 24.10 28.40 -16.55
C LYS A 613 23.65 29.85 -16.69
N GLN A 614 23.86 30.47 -17.85
CA GLN A 614 23.18 31.74 -18.16
C GLN A 614 21.84 31.43 -18.81
N ALA A 615 20.74 31.93 -18.24
CA ALA A 615 19.45 31.87 -18.91
C ALA A 615 19.53 32.53 -20.29
N ALA A 616 18.91 31.91 -21.30
CA ALA A 616 18.81 32.52 -22.62
C ALA A 616 18.09 33.87 -22.48
N ARG A 617 18.75 34.96 -22.86
CA ARG A 617 18.10 36.28 -22.91
C ARG A 617 16.91 36.19 -23.87
N SER A 618 15.74 36.62 -23.41
CA SER A 618 14.50 36.63 -24.19
C SER A 618 14.77 36.95 -25.66
N LYS A 619 14.40 36.05 -26.56
CA LYS A 619 14.22 36.40 -27.96
C LYS A 619 12.92 37.18 -28.07
N LEU A 620 12.91 38.38 -27.51
CA LEU A 620 11.92 39.38 -27.88
C LEU A 620 12.04 39.60 -29.40
N ARG A 621 11.01 39.14 -30.12
CA ARG A 621 10.79 39.15 -31.58
C ARG A 621 11.45 38.03 -32.39
N ALA A 622 10.78 36.89 -32.49
CA ALA A 622 10.61 36.22 -33.78
C ALA A 622 9.37 35.32 -33.77
N LYS A 623 8.29 35.82 -34.41
CA LYS A 623 7.17 35.06 -34.99
C LYS A 623 6.47 34.07 -34.04
N THR A 624 5.27 34.46 -33.61
CA THR A 624 4.21 33.56 -33.12
C THR A 624 4.14 32.31 -33.99
N THR A 625 4.76 31.22 -33.54
CA THR A 625 4.62 29.92 -34.18
C THR A 625 3.34 29.35 -33.61
N ARG A 626 2.27 29.38 -34.42
CA ARG A 626 1.06 28.60 -34.14
C ARG A 626 1.48 27.14 -34.16
N ILE A 627 1.46 26.49 -33.01
CA ILE A 627 1.50 25.03 -32.95
C ILE A 627 0.12 24.57 -33.41
N SER A 628 0.06 23.78 -34.48
CA SER A 628 -1.19 23.20 -34.98
C SER A 628 -1.56 21.99 -34.13
N ASN A 629 -2.77 22.01 -33.56
CA ASN A 629 -3.41 20.88 -32.89
C ASN A 629 -3.32 19.59 -33.74
N GLN A 630 -2.86 18.52 -33.13
CA GLN A 630 -3.43 17.21 -33.39
C GLN A 630 -4.36 16.87 -32.24
N SER A 631 -5.66 17.07 -32.46
CA SER A 631 -6.67 16.29 -31.78
C SER A 631 -7.76 15.88 -32.78
N SER A 632 -8.12 14.60 -32.68
CA SER A 632 -9.18 13.86 -33.38
C SER A 632 -8.91 13.38 -34.83
N SER A 633 -8.82 12.05 -34.97
CA SER A 633 -9.82 11.33 -35.77
C SER A 633 -10.05 9.92 -35.25
N THR A 634 -11.26 9.70 -34.75
CA THR A 634 -11.96 8.41 -34.79
C THR A 634 -11.92 7.79 -36.19
N GLY A 635 -11.72 6.46 -36.27
CA GLY A 635 -12.16 5.59 -37.36
C GLY A 635 -11.06 4.76 -38.03
N TYR A 636 -10.81 3.54 -37.55
CA TYR A 636 -11.45 2.27 -37.96
C TYR A 636 -11.09 1.18 -36.96
#